data_AF-A0A7G2CE49-F1
#
_entry.id   AF-A0A7G2CE49-F1
#
_cell.length_a   1.000
_cell.length_b   1.000
_cell.length_c   1.000
_cell.angle_alpha   90.00
_cell.angle_beta   90.00
_cell.angle_gamma   90.00
#
_symmetry.space_group_name_H-M   'P 1'
#
loop_
_entity.id
_entity.type
_entity.pdbx_description
1 polymer ?
#
loop_
_entity_poly.entity_id
_entity_poly.type
_entity_poly.pdbx_seq_one_letter_code
_entity_poly.pdbx_strand_id
1 'polypeptide(L)'
;MSTSPVRQVNARPHETSENECLAAVRRFCRKDPSILEGLLNTVTKEVQQGGWRDLSSNRQVVLLALCTARHPPAAPAVQQGEVDKSKPHFSSQEGILALAEGLFSRGTAFGEEEAVILLLQLIQWKTPYSPKLVGAVEKYVTERLTRPLDSSALLSCTVLTTALPELHQSPTMEKVLNVVADKAASLEAGTVGMICYRLARIGTPQHDRLAKSFGAVSARVGAEGDVFNCLQLFFFLCHQPAADPQTLPILCETIVAATLDKDSIVHLSRAIVHVKETQWRLIQSDWEDLVSSVYVQAGDIVELPVADGGLAGEKNTKEIHRFFLAFLRLQCHFTSLQISSTLLEKTSSAVSNFLSSRKEELISAADPPYPLVQLLLSAGNAHYTKCGLDWMGEMLLQQHNLTAIQAFRFLVLLGDLEVTQPVEVVDYVMDQFLKTASDIPPVQFCAALRSVRRLTDHALTDYHWGPILLTFSQDVLRSWFLHRTPTECVVEAVVDLHALGLREESLYAEALSYLSKKVGVSDETSCCSRKAAEMAKLFSGQLTPYPAVTEFLQIASEKGTDNASVLPSVWAAERDPGSKVIQRTPEEQHCLSLVKAMLDTPSHEREKLLTLATDYTNRVGKRGQTITSILRGLPGEGV
;
A
#
# COMPACT_ATOMS: atom_id res chain seq x y z
N MET A 1 -0.96 -15.73 -82.74
CA MET A 1 -0.15 -16.97 -82.66
C MET A 1 0.71 -16.81 -81.41
N SER A 2 0.55 -17.52 -80.31
CA SER A 2 0.37 -18.95 -80.13
C SER A 2 -0.20 -19.18 -78.72
N THR A 3 -1.38 -19.78 -78.71
CA THR A 3 -1.94 -20.78 -77.78
C THR A 3 -1.06 -21.24 -76.62
N SER A 4 -1.51 -20.91 -75.40
CA SER A 4 -1.17 -21.57 -74.14
C SER A 4 -2.07 -22.79 -73.94
N PRO A 5 -1.54 -23.93 -73.44
CA PRO A 5 -2.32 -24.71 -72.48
C PRO A 5 -1.49 -25.24 -71.29
N VAL A 6 -2.06 -24.99 -70.10
CA VAL A 6 -2.29 -25.92 -68.98
C VAL A 6 -1.13 -26.86 -68.57
N ARG A 7 -0.51 -26.54 -67.43
CA ARG A 7 -0.10 -27.55 -66.44
C ARG A 7 -0.89 -27.32 -65.16
N GLN A 8 -1.81 -28.25 -64.88
CA GLN A 8 -2.45 -28.41 -63.58
C GLN A 8 -1.37 -28.67 -62.52
N VAL A 9 -1.26 -27.78 -61.53
CA VAL A 9 -0.59 -28.09 -60.27
C VAL A 9 -1.68 -28.54 -59.29
N ASN A 10 -1.83 -29.85 -59.17
CA ASN A 10 -2.54 -30.47 -58.05
C ASN A 10 -1.69 -30.26 -56.79
N ALA A 11 -1.96 -29.18 -56.04
CA ALA A 11 -1.49 -29.05 -54.67
C ALA A 11 -2.58 -29.63 -53.73
N ARG A 12 -2.26 -30.78 -53.12
CA ARG A 12 -3.02 -31.31 -51.98
C ARG A 12 -2.87 -30.34 -50.78
N PRO A 13 -3.91 -30.15 -49.95
CA PRO A 13 -3.81 -29.35 -48.74
C PRO A 13 -3.11 -30.18 -47.66
N HIS A 14 -1.84 -29.90 -47.38
CA HIS A 14 -1.14 -30.43 -46.21
C HIS A 14 -0.46 -29.28 -45.47
N GLU A 15 -0.94 -29.07 -44.23
CA GLU A 15 -0.13 -28.69 -43.06
C GLU A 15 0.87 -27.54 -43.26
N THR A 16 0.36 -26.32 -43.49
CA THR A 16 1.04 -25.16 -42.91
C THR A 16 0.99 -25.33 -41.39
N SER A 17 2.15 -25.28 -40.73
CA SER A 17 2.19 -25.45 -39.27
C SER A 17 1.29 -24.40 -38.63
N GLU A 18 0.47 -24.80 -37.66
CA GLU A 18 -0.48 -23.93 -36.95
C GLU A 18 0.20 -22.61 -36.51
N ASN A 19 1.47 -22.69 -36.11
CA ASN A 19 2.34 -21.58 -35.74
C ASN A 19 2.63 -20.56 -36.86
N GLU A 20 2.69 -20.97 -38.12
CA GLU A 20 2.91 -20.07 -39.28
C GLU A 20 1.63 -19.30 -39.64
N CYS A 21 0.46 -19.95 -39.58
CA CYS A 21 -0.83 -19.27 -39.70
C CYS A 21 -1.04 -18.27 -38.55
N LEU A 22 -0.68 -18.64 -37.32
CA LEU A 22 -0.73 -17.78 -36.14
C LEU A 22 0.21 -16.56 -36.25
N ALA A 23 1.42 -16.75 -36.76
CA ALA A 23 2.37 -15.66 -37.01
C ALA A 23 1.89 -14.72 -38.14
N ALA A 24 1.26 -15.27 -39.19
CA ALA A 24 0.70 -14.51 -40.29
C ALA A 24 -0.48 -13.63 -39.82
N VAL A 25 -1.45 -14.17 -39.08
CA VAL A 25 -2.61 -13.39 -38.59
C VAL A 25 -2.17 -12.26 -37.65
N ARG A 26 -1.20 -12.50 -36.75
CA ARG A 26 -0.58 -11.44 -35.92
C ARG A 26 0.07 -10.35 -36.77
N ARG A 27 0.74 -10.73 -37.86
CA ARG A 27 1.42 -9.79 -38.77
C ARG A 27 0.43 -8.98 -39.60
N PHE A 28 -0.71 -9.57 -39.98
CA PHE A 28 -1.78 -8.90 -40.74
C PHE A 28 -2.61 -7.96 -39.86
N CYS A 29 -3.03 -8.39 -38.66
CA CYS A 29 -3.80 -7.53 -37.74
C CYS A 29 -2.99 -6.30 -37.26
N ARG A 30 -1.65 -6.40 -37.21
CA ARG A 30 -0.78 -5.24 -36.95
C ARG A 30 -0.69 -4.25 -38.11
N LYS A 31 -0.94 -4.70 -39.34
CA LYS A 31 -0.85 -3.86 -40.55
C LYS A 31 -2.18 -3.22 -40.92
N ASP A 32 -3.29 -3.87 -40.60
CA ASP A 32 -4.64 -3.37 -40.88
C ASP A 32 -5.63 -3.76 -39.76
N PRO A 33 -6.01 -2.80 -38.88
CA PRO A 33 -6.96 -3.03 -37.80
C PRO A 33 -8.37 -3.46 -38.26
N SER A 34 -8.78 -3.15 -39.51
CA SER A 34 -10.10 -3.51 -40.03
C SER A 34 -10.26 -5.03 -40.24
N ILE A 35 -9.14 -5.74 -40.43
CA ILE A 35 -9.10 -7.21 -40.51
C ILE A 35 -9.45 -7.83 -39.16
N LEU A 36 -8.95 -7.23 -38.06
CA LEU A 36 -9.27 -7.67 -36.70
C LEU A 36 -10.77 -7.46 -36.39
N GLU A 37 -11.32 -6.32 -36.81
CA GLU A 37 -12.75 -6.03 -36.67
C GLU A 37 -13.63 -7.00 -37.47
N GLY A 38 -13.26 -7.32 -38.71
CA GLY A 38 -13.93 -8.32 -39.53
C GLY A 38 -13.88 -9.73 -38.92
N LEU A 39 -12.75 -10.11 -38.34
CA LEU A 39 -12.58 -11.38 -37.62
C LEU A 39 -13.46 -11.43 -36.37
N LEU A 40 -13.41 -10.40 -35.51
CA LEU A 40 -14.22 -10.33 -34.29
C LEU A 40 -15.72 -10.38 -34.58
N ASN A 41 -16.18 -9.67 -35.62
CA ASN A 41 -17.59 -9.69 -36.05
C ASN A 41 -18.02 -11.07 -36.57
N THR A 42 -17.17 -11.76 -37.32
CA THR A 42 -17.44 -13.11 -37.84
C THR A 42 -17.54 -14.12 -36.71
N VAL A 43 -16.56 -14.10 -35.79
CA VAL A 43 -16.52 -14.96 -34.61
C VAL A 43 -17.75 -14.75 -33.74
N THR A 44 -18.10 -13.49 -33.45
CA THR A 44 -19.26 -13.15 -32.61
C THR A 44 -20.57 -13.67 -33.21
N LYS A 45 -20.73 -13.56 -34.54
CA LYS A 45 -21.90 -14.08 -35.26
C LYS A 45 -22.02 -15.61 -35.14
N GLU A 46 -20.90 -16.34 -35.25
CA GLU A 46 -20.89 -17.79 -35.08
C GLU A 46 -21.14 -18.24 -33.62
N VAL A 47 -20.71 -17.43 -32.64
CA VAL A 47 -21.01 -17.65 -31.20
C VAL A 47 -22.50 -17.60 -30.93
N GLN A 48 -23.16 -16.56 -31.44
CA GLN A 48 -24.60 -16.34 -31.25
C GLN A 48 -25.44 -17.40 -31.96
N GLN A 49 -24.96 -17.94 -33.08
CA GLN A 49 -25.64 -18.99 -33.84
C GLN A 49 -25.42 -20.41 -33.28
N GLY A 50 -24.69 -20.56 -32.17
CA GLY A 50 -24.46 -21.86 -31.53
C GLY A 50 -23.46 -22.76 -32.26
N GLY A 51 -22.76 -22.27 -33.28
CA GLY A 51 -21.88 -23.04 -34.18
C GLY A 51 -20.54 -23.51 -33.60
N TRP A 52 -20.33 -23.45 -32.30
CA TRP A 52 -19.01 -23.68 -31.69
C TRP A 52 -18.54 -25.14 -31.61
N ARG A 53 -19.43 -26.10 -31.90
CA ARG A 53 -19.01 -27.51 -31.95
C ARG A 53 -18.04 -27.78 -33.10
N ASP A 54 -18.10 -27.01 -34.18
CA ASP A 54 -17.24 -27.15 -35.37
C ASP A 54 -16.03 -26.17 -35.39
N LEU A 55 -15.90 -25.32 -34.38
CA LEU A 55 -14.84 -24.30 -34.29
C LEU A 55 -13.54 -24.80 -33.64
N SER A 56 -13.36 -26.11 -33.39
CA SER A 56 -12.09 -26.65 -32.84
C SER A 56 -10.87 -26.20 -33.66
N SER A 57 -11.02 -26.04 -34.97
CA SER A 57 -10.00 -25.54 -35.91
C SER A 57 -9.76 -24.02 -35.87
N ASN A 58 -10.65 -23.25 -35.24
CA ASN A 58 -10.65 -21.78 -35.23
C ASN A 58 -10.61 -21.19 -33.81
N ARG A 59 -10.60 -22.02 -32.76
CA ARG A 59 -10.46 -21.62 -31.34
C ARG A 59 -9.22 -20.74 -31.11
N GLN A 60 -8.10 -21.11 -31.72
CA GLN A 60 -6.87 -20.34 -31.63
C GLN A 60 -6.98 -18.99 -32.36
N VAL A 61 -7.74 -18.89 -33.47
CA VAL A 61 -7.96 -17.65 -34.21
C VAL A 61 -8.77 -16.65 -33.38
N VAL A 62 -9.78 -17.12 -32.63
CA VAL A 62 -10.56 -16.30 -31.69
C VAL A 62 -9.71 -15.80 -30.54
N LEU A 63 -8.95 -16.69 -29.89
CA LEU A 63 -8.03 -16.32 -28.83
C LEU A 63 -6.95 -15.36 -29.34
N LEU A 64 -6.46 -15.54 -30.56
CA LEU A 64 -5.46 -14.68 -31.19
C LEU A 64 -6.03 -13.29 -31.52
N ALA A 65 -7.26 -13.20 -32.02
CA ALA A 65 -7.95 -11.93 -32.24
C ALA A 65 -8.10 -11.16 -30.92
N LEU A 66 -8.51 -11.85 -29.85
CA LEU A 66 -8.62 -11.27 -28.52
C LEU A 66 -7.25 -10.89 -27.92
N CYS A 67 -6.21 -11.71 -28.11
CA CYS A 67 -4.84 -11.46 -27.66
C CYS A 67 -4.11 -10.37 -28.47
N THR A 68 -4.56 -10.04 -29.69
CA THR A 68 -3.93 -9.01 -30.54
C THR A 68 -4.50 -7.61 -30.32
N ALA A 69 -5.68 -7.50 -29.71
CA ALA A 69 -6.23 -6.24 -29.22
C ALA A 69 -5.48 -5.75 -27.96
N ARG A 70 -4.32 -5.10 -28.16
CA ARG A 70 -3.52 -4.49 -27.07
C ARG A 70 -4.20 -3.30 -26.39
N HIS A 71 -5.21 -2.72 -27.01
CA HIS A 71 -6.00 -1.61 -26.49
C HIS A 71 -7.48 -1.90 -26.75
N PRO A 72 -8.40 -1.47 -25.86
CA PRO A 72 -9.82 -1.49 -26.18
C PRO A 72 -10.01 -0.71 -27.49
N PRO A 73 -10.75 -1.26 -28.47
CA PRO A 73 -11.03 -0.54 -29.70
C PRO A 73 -11.70 0.79 -29.37
N ALA A 74 -11.21 1.88 -29.97
CA ALA A 74 -11.72 3.22 -29.73
C ALA A 74 -13.23 3.23 -30.02
N ALA A 75 -14.02 3.85 -29.13
CA ALA A 75 -15.44 4.05 -29.38
C ALA A 75 -15.60 4.71 -30.77
N PRO A 76 -16.53 4.23 -31.62
CA PRO A 76 -16.68 4.78 -32.95
C PRO A 76 -16.91 6.28 -32.85
N ALA A 77 -16.07 7.06 -33.52
CA ALA A 77 -16.28 8.49 -33.67
C ALA A 77 -17.68 8.68 -34.27
N VAL A 78 -18.57 9.34 -33.54
CA VAL A 78 -19.91 9.68 -34.00
C VAL A 78 -19.77 10.68 -35.15
N GLN A 79 -19.55 10.19 -36.36
CA GLN A 79 -19.86 10.95 -37.56
C GLN A 79 -21.37 10.94 -37.72
N GLN A 80 -21.94 12.13 -37.81
CA GLN A 80 -23.36 12.37 -38.01
C GLN A 80 -23.85 11.70 -39.30
N GLY A 81 -24.26 10.45 -39.20
CA GLY A 81 -24.96 9.68 -40.21
C GLY A 81 -25.71 8.58 -39.49
N GLU A 82 -26.98 8.37 -39.85
CA GLU A 82 -27.88 7.43 -39.19
C GLU A 82 -27.25 6.05 -38.98
N VAL A 83 -26.78 5.80 -37.76
CA VAL A 83 -26.40 4.47 -37.31
C VAL A 83 -27.68 3.73 -36.96
N ASP A 84 -27.97 2.69 -37.73
CA ASP A 84 -29.08 1.77 -37.53
C ASP A 84 -28.97 1.12 -36.14
N LYS A 85 -29.73 1.62 -35.16
CA LYS A 85 -29.72 1.18 -33.75
C LYS A 85 -30.12 -0.29 -33.55
N SER A 86 -30.51 -0.99 -34.61
CA SER A 86 -30.91 -2.39 -34.58
C SER A 86 -29.77 -3.39 -34.76
N LYS A 87 -28.55 -2.94 -35.10
CA LYS A 87 -27.36 -3.78 -35.23
C LYS A 87 -26.31 -3.37 -34.19
N PRO A 88 -25.92 -4.25 -33.26
CA PRO A 88 -24.85 -3.91 -32.34
C PRO A 88 -23.53 -3.84 -33.13
N HIS A 89 -22.87 -2.68 -33.08
CA HIS A 89 -21.51 -2.54 -33.55
C HIS A 89 -20.57 -3.21 -32.54
N PHE A 90 -20.18 -4.46 -32.81
CA PHE A 90 -19.38 -5.33 -31.93
C PHE A 90 -17.86 -5.07 -32.00
N SER A 91 -17.45 -3.93 -32.57
CA SER A 91 -16.10 -3.37 -32.43
C SER A 91 -15.90 -2.58 -31.15
N SER A 92 -16.84 -2.64 -30.20
CA SER A 92 -16.71 -2.04 -28.88
C SER A 92 -16.21 -3.04 -27.85
N GLN A 93 -15.54 -2.54 -26.82
CA GLN A 93 -15.11 -3.30 -25.64
C GLN A 93 -16.26 -4.13 -25.02
N GLU A 94 -17.50 -3.62 -25.07
CA GLU A 94 -18.71 -4.32 -24.60
C GLU A 94 -19.00 -5.62 -25.37
N GLY A 95 -18.73 -5.62 -26.69
CA GLY A 95 -18.91 -6.81 -27.52
C GLY A 95 -17.98 -7.96 -27.14
N ILE A 96 -16.75 -7.62 -26.76
CA ILE A 96 -15.74 -8.60 -26.35
C ILE A 96 -16.05 -9.13 -24.93
N LEU A 97 -16.52 -8.27 -24.03
CA LEU A 97 -16.98 -8.70 -22.70
C LEU A 97 -18.19 -9.64 -22.81
N ALA A 98 -19.14 -9.36 -23.71
CA ALA A 98 -20.29 -10.24 -23.98
C ALA A 98 -19.87 -11.58 -24.61
N LEU A 99 -18.85 -11.58 -25.47
CA LEU A 99 -18.26 -12.81 -26.02
C LEU A 99 -17.62 -13.65 -24.91
N ALA A 100 -16.82 -13.03 -24.04
CA ALA A 100 -16.21 -13.72 -22.91
C ALA A 100 -17.26 -14.29 -21.95
N GLU A 101 -18.31 -13.52 -21.64
CA GLU A 101 -19.46 -13.98 -20.84
C GLU A 101 -20.11 -15.24 -21.47
N GLY A 102 -20.34 -15.22 -22.78
CA GLY A 102 -20.91 -16.37 -23.50
C GLY A 102 -20.01 -17.61 -23.50
N LEU A 103 -18.68 -17.41 -23.51
CA LEU A 103 -17.71 -18.51 -23.43
C LEU A 103 -17.67 -19.13 -22.04
N PHE A 104 -17.59 -18.34 -20.98
CA PHE A 104 -17.61 -18.84 -19.59
C PHE A 104 -18.96 -19.47 -19.22
N SER A 105 -20.08 -18.95 -19.75
CA SER A 105 -21.42 -19.48 -19.50
C SER A 105 -21.66 -20.89 -20.05
N ARG A 106 -20.79 -21.37 -20.94
CA ARG A 106 -20.81 -22.75 -21.46
C ARG A 106 -20.11 -23.76 -20.54
N GLY A 107 -19.59 -23.29 -19.41
CA GLY A 107 -18.95 -24.13 -18.41
C GLY A 107 -17.72 -24.85 -18.96
N THR A 108 -17.45 -26.04 -18.42
CA THR A 108 -16.26 -26.87 -18.73
C THR A 108 -16.08 -27.33 -20.19
N ALA A 109 -17.01 -27.00 -21.10
CA ALA A 109 -16.80 -27.21 -22.54
C ALA A 109 -15.81 -26.19 -23.14
N PHE A 110 -15.59 -25.08 -22.42
CA PHE A 110 -14.50 -24.15 -22.65
C PHE A 110 -13.25 -24.68 -21.93
N GLY A 111 -12.13 -24.82 -22.64
CA GLY A 111 -10.90 -25.38 -22.09
C GLY A 111 -10.26 -24.45 -21.05
N GLU A 112 -9.53 -25.04 -20.11
CA GLU A 112 -9.01 -24.34 -18.93
C GLU A 112 -7.87 -23.38 -19.27
N GLU A 113 -6.95 -23.81 -20.14
CA GLU A 113 -5.86 -22.96 -20.61
C GLU A 113 -6.41 -21.77 -21.40
N GLU A 114 -7.41 -22.01 -22.25
CA GLU A 114 -8.08 -20.98 -23.02
C GLU A 114 -8.83 -20.00 -22.13
N ALA A 115 -9.47 -20.49 -21.06
CA ALA A 115 -10.15 -19.66 -20.07
C ALA A 115 -9.16 -18.74 -19.33
N VAL A 116 -8.01 -19.29 -18.92
CA VAL A 116 -6.95 -18.52 -18.27
C VAL A 116 -6.37 -17.48 -19.22
N ILE A 117 -6.04 -17.86 -20.46
CA ILE A 117 -5.48 -16.94 -21.47
C ILE A 117 -6.46 -15.80 -21.73
N LEU A 118 -7.73 -16.12 -21.96
CA LEU A 118 -8.77 -15.12 -22.22
C LEU A 118 -8.87 -14.13 -21.06
N LEU A 119 -8.99 -14.62 -19.82
CA LEU A 119 -9.16 -13.75 -18.67
C LEU A 119 -7.91 -12.89 -18.40
N LEU A 120 -6.71 -13.46 -18.54
CA LEU A 120 -5.47 -12.69 -18.38
C LEU A 120 -5.33 -11.56 -19.40
N GLN A 121 -5.88 -11.71 -20.61
CA GLN A 121 -5.92 -10.62 -21.60
C GLN A 121 -6.95 -9.56 -21.23
N LEU A 122 -8.16 -9.96 -20.81
CA LEU A 122 -9.20 -9.03 -20.36
C LEU A 122 -8.72 -8.16 -19.19
N ILE A 123 -7.88 -8.71 -18.31
CA ILE A 123 -7.29 -7.98 -17.18
C ILE A 123 -6.40 -6.81 -17.62
N GLN A 124 -5.73 -6.94 -18.77
CA GLN A 124 -4.86 -5.86 -19.26
C GLN A 124 -5.65 -4.61 -19.63
N TRP A 125 -6.96 -4.71 -19.84
CA TRP A 125 -7.79 -3.59 -20.27
C TRP A 125 -8.24 -2.68 -19.13
N LYS A 126 -7.94 -3.04 -17.86
CA LYS A 126 -8.19 -2.20 -16.66
C LYS A 126 -9.59 -1.59 -16.60
N THR A 127 -10.60 -2.35 -16.98
CA THR A 127 -11.99 -1.88 -17.01
C THR A 127 -12.82 -2.60 -15.97
N PRO A 128 -13.82 -1.94 -15.36
CA PRO A 128 -14.72 -2.60 -14.43
C PRO A 128 -15.45 -3.74 -15.16
N TYR A 129 -15.39 -4.94 -14.61
CA TYR A 129 -15.99 -6.12 -15.23
C TYR A 129 -17.49 -6.15 -14.98
N SER A 130 -18.26 -6.64 -15.96
CA SER A 130 -19.69 -6.79 -15.77
C SER A 130 -19.99 -7.85 -14.69
N PRO A 131 -21.00 -7.66 -13.83
CA PRO A 131 -21.41 -8.68 -12.87
C PRO A 131 -21.75 -10.03 -13.52
N LYS A 132 -22.16 -10.01 -14.79
CA LYS A 132 -22.45 -11.22 -15.57
C LYS A 132 -21.19 -12.01 -15.90
N LEU A 133 -20.10 -11.35 -16.31
CA LEU A 133 -18.82 -12.00 -16.56
C LEU A 133 -18.26 -12.60 -15.27
N VAL A 134 -18.30 -11.85 -14.17
CA VAL A 134 -17.89 -12.32 -12.83
C VAL A 134 -18.67 -13.59 -12.45
N GLY A 135 -20.00 -13.55 -12.55
CA GLY A 135 -20.85 -14.71 -12.25
C GLY A 135 -20.63 -15.90 -13.20
N ALA A 136 -20.31 -15.66 -14.47
CA ALA A 136 -19.99 -16.72 -15.43
C ALA A 136 -18.66 -17.40 -15.11
N VAL A 137 -17.62 -16.65 -14.74
CA VAL A 137 -16.33 -17.18 -14.29
C VAL A 137 -16.50 -17.96 -12.98
N GLU A 138 -17.26 -17.42 -12.02
CA GLU A 138 -17.52 -18.09 -10.74
C GLU A 138 -18.24 -19.43 -10.95
N LYS A 139 -19.26 -19.45 -11.81
CA LYS A 139 -19.98 -20.66 -12.18
C LYS A 139 -19.06 -21.68 -12.87
N TYR A 140 -18.24 -21.22 -13.82
CA TYR A 140 -17.27 -22.08 -14.51
C TYR A 140 -16.32 -22.77 -13.53
N VAL A 141 -15.72 -22.01 -12.59
CA VAL A 141 -14.82 -22.58 -11.57
C VAL A 141 -15.58 -23.53 -10.65
N THR A 142 -16.76 -23.16 -10.19
CA THR A 142 -17.58 -24.00 -9.31
C THR A 142 -17.93 -25.34 -9.96
N GLU A 143 -18.35 -25.34 -11.22
CA GLU A 143 -18.60 -26.56 -11.99
C GLU A 143 -17.32 -27.37 -12.16
N ARG A 144 -16.19 -26.72 -12.43
CA ARG A 144 -14.91 -27.40 -12.62
C ARG A 144 -14.40 -28.10 -11.37
N LEU A 145 -14.64 -27.52 -10.19
CA LEU A 145 -14.28 -28.10 -8.90
C LEU A 145 -15.00 -29.43 -8.59
N THR A 146 -16.10 -29.74 -9.27
CA THR A 146 -16.84 -31.01 -9.06
C THR A 146 -16.18 -32.22 -9.73
N ARG A 147 -15.16 -32.01 -10.55
CA ARG A 147 -14.45 -33.05 -11.31
C ARG A 147 -13.07 -33.30 -10.72
N PRO A 148 -12.43 -34.45 -11.02
CA PRO A 148 -11.02 -34.66 -10.70
C PRO A 148 -10.16 -33.52 -11.28
N LEU A 149 -9.33 -32.92 -10.44
CA LEU A 149 -8.41 -31.83 -10.81
C LEU A 149 -6.98 -32.34 -10.73
N ASP A 150 -6.19 -32.16 -11.78
CA ASP A 150 -4.74 -32.26 -11.73
C ASP A 150 -4.12 -30.92 -11.30
N SER A 151 -2.79 -30.87 -11.24
CA SER A 151 -2.05 -29.67 -10.82
C SER A 151 -2.32 -28.47 -11.74
N SER A 152 -2.40 -28.69 -13.06
CA SER A 152 -2.67 -27.63 -14.05
C SER A 152 -4.07 -27.04 -13.89
N ALA A 153 -5.06 -27.91 -13.66
CA ALA A 153 -6.44 -27.49 -13.46
C ALA A 153 -6.65 -26.70 -12.16
N LEU A 154 -5.96 -27.09 -11.09
CA LEU A 154 -5.98 -26.35 -9.82
C LEU A 154 -5.34 -24.98 -9.95
N LEU A 155 -4.21 -24.90 -10.64
CA LEU A 155 -3.57 -23.64 -10.93
C LEU A 155 -4.50 -22.75 -11.76
N SER A 156 -5.14 -23.30 -12.80
CA SER A 156 -6.09 -22.58 -13.65
C SER A 156 -7.27 -22.04 -12.85
N CYS A 157 -7.89 -22.86 -11.99
CA CYS A 157 -8.96 -22.41 -11.09
C CYS A 157 -8.48 -21.28 -10.17
N THR A 158 -7.28 -21.38 -9.61
CA THR A 158 -6.68 -20.35 -8.76
C THR A 158 -6.43 -19.05 -9.54
N VAL A 159 -5.94 -19.13 -10.78
CA VAL A 159 -5.73 -17.95 -11.63
C VAL A 159 -7.06 -17.28 -11.95
N LEU A 160 -8.10 -18.06 -12.27
CA LEU A 160 -9.43 -17.53 -12.58
C LEU A 160 -10.07 -16.81 -11.38
N THR A 161 -9.95 -17.36 -10.16
CA THR A 161 -10.52 -16.73 -8.95
C THR A 161 -9.70 -15.56 -8.43
N THR A 162 -8.39 -15.52 -8.68
CA THR A 162 -7.52 -14.38 -8.29
C THR A 162 -7.54 -13.24 -9.30
N ALA A 163 -7.91 -13.51 -10.54
CA ALA A 163 -7.93 -12.54 -11.64
C ALA A 163 -8.94 -11.40 -11.47
N LEU A 164 -10.09 -11.68 -10.84
CA LEU A 164 -11.21 -10.74 -10.70
C LEU A 164 -11.35 -10.31 -9.22
N PRO A 165 -11.23 -9.01 -8.89
CA PRO A 165 -11.35 -8.51 -7.52
C PRO A 165 -12.62 -8.95 -6.80
N GLU A 166 -13.74 -9.02 -7.51
CA GLU A 166 -15.04 -9.41 -7.00
C GLU A 166 -15.06 -10.86 -6.50
N LEU A 167 -14.16 -11.71 -7.01
CA LEU A 167 -14.06 -13.11 -6.60
C LEU A 167 -13.14 -13.33 -5.39
N HIS A 168 -12.34 -12.33 -4.99
CA HIS A 168 -11.36 -12.48 -3.90
C HIS A 168 -12.00 -12.85 -2.57
N GLN A 169 -13.24 -12.43 -2.34
CA GLN A 169 -14.04 -12.73 -1.14
C GLN A 169 -15.18 -13.72 -1.40
N SER A 170 -15.22 -14.35 -2.58
CA SER A 170 -16.29 -15.28 -2.94
C SER A 170 -16.18 -16.62 -2.21
N PRO A 171 -17.31 -17.31 -1.94
CA PRO A 171 -17.29 -18.70 -1.44
C PRO A 171 -16.56 -19.66 -2.39
N THR A 172 -16.52 -19.34 -3.69
CA THR A 172 -15.83 -20.11 -4.70
C THR A 172 -14.32 -20.06 -4.50
N MET A 173 -13.76 -18.89 -4.17
CA MET A 173 -12.35 -18.75 -3.81
C MET A 173 -12.00 -19.61 -2.59
N GLU A 174 -12.80 -19.55 -1.52
CA GLU A 174 -12.58 -20.38 -0.33
C GLU A 174 -12.60 -21.89 -0.66
N LYS A 175 -13.51 -22.34 -1.54
CA LYS A 175 -13.53 -23.73 -2.01
C LYS A 175 -12.27 -24.10 -2.79
N VAL A 176 -11.80 -23.23 -3.70
CA VAL A 176 -10.54 -23.46 -4.43
C VAL A 176 -9.38 -23.63 -3.45
N LEU A 177 -9.22 -22.73 -2.48
CA LEU A 177 -8.13 -22.78 -1.51
C LEU A 177 -8.19 -24.04 -0.63
N ASN A 178 -9.39 -24.49 -0.24
CA ASN A 178 -9.57 -25.74 0.48
C ASN A 178 -9.12 -26.96 -0.34
N VAL A 179 -9.51 -27.03 -1.63
CA VAL A 179 -9.10 -28.13 -2.51
C VAL A 179 -7.59 -28.11 -2.77
N VAL A 180 -6.99 -26.92 -2.92
CA VAL A 180 -5.54 -26.75 -3.01
C VAL A 180 -4.86 -27.25 -1.74
N ALA A 181 -5.38 -26.89 -0.56
CA ALA A 181 -4.83 -27.34 0.72
C ALA A 181 -4.87 -28.87 0.87
N ASP A 182 -5.93 -29.51 0.37
CA ASP A 182 -6.08 -30.98 0.38
C ASP A 182 -5.12 -31.69 -0.56
N LYS A 183 -4.76 -31.04 -1.66
CA LYS A 183 -3.88 -31.60 -2.68
C LYS A 183 -2.43 -31.15 -2.57
N ALA A 184 -2.08 -30.28 -1.62
CA ALA A 184 -0.74 -29.69 -1.47
C ALA A 184 0.39 -30.73 -1.53
N ALA A 185 0.23 -31.87 -0.84
CA ALA A 185 1.20 -32.96 -0.83
C ALA A 185 1.42 -33.61 -2.21
N SER A 186 0.50 -33.47 -3.16
CA SER A 186 0.62 -33.98 -4.53
C SER A 186 1.01 -32.93 -5.58
N LEU A 187 1.03 -31.65 -5.20
CA LEU A 187 1.39 -30.57 -6.10
C LEU A 187 2.91 -30.50 -6.30
N GLU A 188 3.33 -30.27 -7.54
CA GLU A 188 4.73 -29.95 -7.87
C GLU A 188 5.14 -28.61 -7.24
N ALA A 189 6.43 -28.46 -6.92
CA ALA A 189 6.96 -27.23 -6.33
C ALA A 189 6.64 -25.98 -7.17
N GLY A 190 6.74 -26.09 -8.51
CA GLY A 190 6.35 -25.02 -9.44
C GLY A 190 4.88 -24.62 -9.34
N THR A 191 3.98 -25.58 -9.13
CA THR A 191 2.55 -25.29 -8.97
C THR A 191 2.28 -24.58 -7.64
N VAL A 192 2.92 -25.03 -6.55
CA VAL A 192 2.82 -24.37 -5.23
C VAL A 192 3.32 -22.92 -5.31
N GLY A 193 4.49 -22.70 -5.91
CA GLY A 193 5.06 -21.36 -6.09
C GLY A 193 4.15 -20.45 -6.92
N MET A 194 3.61 -20.93 -8.04
CA MET A 194 2.69 -20.17 -8.89
C MET A 194 1.36 -19.84 -8.19
N ILE A 195 0.81 -20.76 -7.38
CA ILE A 195 -0.37 -20.48 -6.56
C ILE A 195 -0.04 -19.37 -5.55
N CYS A 196 1.07 -19.50 -4.82
CA CYS A 196 1.51 -18.48 -3.85
C CYS A 196 1.70 -17.10 -4.51
N TYR A 197 2.31 -17.05 -5.68
CA TYR A 197 2.46 -15.82 -6.48
C TYR A 197 1.11 -15.18 -6.80
N ARG A 198 0.11 -15.98 -7.19
CA ARG A 198 -1.24 -15.46 -7.48
C ARG A 198 -1.94 -14.91 -6.24
N LEU A 199 -1.76 -15.58 -5.10
CA LEU A 199 -2.30 -15.10 -3.83
C LEU A 199 -1.61 -13.83 -3.34
N ALA A 200 -0.29 -13.73 -3.52
CA ALA A 200 0.48 -12.52 -3.19
C ALA A 200 -0.03 -11.28 -3.94
N ARG A 201 -0.45 -11.44 -5.20
CA ARG A 201 -0.98 -10.34 -6.02
C ARG A 201 -2.32 -9.77 -5.53
N ILE A 202 -3.06 -10.51 -4.71
CA ILE A 202 -4.37 -10.09 -4.19
C ILE A 202 -4.32 -9.78 -2.68
N GLY A 203 -3.13 -9.63 -2.11
CA GLY A 203 -2.94 -9.28 -0.70
C GLY A 203 -2.87 -10.49 0.25
N THR A 204 -2.60 -11.69 -0.27
CA THR A 204 -2.38 -12.92 0.51
C THR A 204 -3.50 -13.20 1.52
N PRO A 205 -4.67 -13.69 1.06
CA PRO A 205 -5.79 -13.96 1.96
C PRO A 205 -5.38 -14.93 3.08
N GLN A 206 -5.84 -14.65 4.30
CA GLN A 206 -5.58 -15.51 5.45
C GLN A 206 -6.35 -16.82 5.30
N HIS A 207 -5.65 -17.96 5.35
CA HIS A 207 -6.26 -19.28 5.18
C HIS A 207 -5.49 -20.37 5.93
N ASP A 208 -5.86 -20.61 7.18
CA ASP A 208 -5.13 -21.48 8.13
C ASP A 208 -4.82 -22.88 7.61
N ARG A 209 -5.80 -23.53 6.98
CA ARG A 209 -5.61 -24.89 6.43
C ARG A 209 -4.57 -24.91 5.32
N LEU A 210 -4.56 -23.86 4.49
CA LEU A 210 -3.64 -23.76 3.36
C LEU A 210 -2.23 -23.45 3.87
N ALA A 211 -2.11 -22.54 4.84
CA ALA A 211 -0.85 -22.24 5.53
C ALA A 211 -0.20 -23.50 6.11
N LYS A 212 -0.98 -24.34 6.82
CA LYS A 212 -0.48 -25.61 7.38
C LYS A 212 -0.07 -26.60 6.29
N SER A 213 -0.91 -26.79 5.27
CA SER A 213 -0.62 -27.71 4.16
C SER A 213 0.61 -27.28 3.37
N PHE A 214 0.78 -25.99 3.13
CA PHE A 214 1.94 -25.43 2.42
C PHE A 214 3.21 -25.44 3.28
N GLY A 215 3.08 -25.19 4.59
CA GLY A 215 4.16 -25.39 5.55
C GLY A 215 4.66 -26.84 5.57
N ALA A 216 3.76 -27.83 5.52
CA ALA A 216 4.13 -29.24 5.52
C ALA A 216 4.91 -29.69 4.27
N VAL A 217 4.81 -28.96 3.15
CA VAL A 217 5.56 -29.24 1.93
C VAL A 217 6.76 -28.31 1.72
N SER A 218 7.06 -27.41 2.67
CA SER A 218 8.12 -26.41 2.51
C SER A 218 9.50 -27.05 2.31
N ALA A 219 9.79 -28.14 3.02
CA ALA A 219 11.06 -28.85 2.87
C ALA A 219 11.24 -29.43 1.45
N ARG A 220 10.17 -29.99 0.88
CA ARG A 220 10.19 -30.50 -0.49
C ARG A 220 10.35 -29.35 -1.49
N VAL A 221 9.59 -28.27 -1.31
CA VAL A 221 9.69 -27.08 -2.18
C VAL A 221 11.09 -26.47 -2.11
N GLY A 222 11.70 -26.41 -0.92
CA GLY A 222 13.08 -25.95 -0.72
C GLY A 222 14.14 -26.81 -1.41
N ALA A 223 13.90 -28.12 -1.51
CA ALA A 223 14.83 -29.07 -2.12
C ALA A 223 14.64 -29.26 -3.64
N GLU A 224 13.39 -29.26 -4.11
CA GLU A 224 13.02 -29.56 -5.51
C GLU A 224 12.68 -28.30 -6.33
N GLY A 225 12.30 -27.22 -5.66
CA GLY A 225 11.89 -25.97 -6.29
C GLY A 225 13.06 -25.08 -6.67
N ASP A 226 12.83 -24.23 -7.66
CA ASP A 226 13.71 -23.10 -7.92
C ASP A 226 13.53 -21.98 -6.85
N VAL A 227 14.45 -21.02 -6.89
CA VAL A 227 14.49 -19.86 -5.98
C VAL A 227 13.17 -19.08 -6.02
N PHE A 228 12.57 -18.94 -7.21
CA PHE A 228 11.30 -18.25 -7.37
C PHE A 228 10.21 -18.95 -6.54
N ASN A 229 10.04 -20.26 -6.69
CA ASN A 229 9.01 -21.02 -5.98
C ASN A 229 9.20 -20.97 -4.46
N CYS A 230 10.46 -21.11 -3.99
CA CYS A 230 10.81 -20.97 -2.58
C CYS A 230 10.43 -19.60 -2.04
N LEU A 231 10.75 -18.54 -2.79
CA LEU A 231 10.45 -17.16 -2.41
C LEU A 231 8.95 -16.87 -2.37
N GLN A 232 8.17 -17.38 -3.34
CA GLN A 232 6.72 -17.20 -3.33
C GLN A 232 6.07 -17.92 -2.15
N LEU A 233 6.52 -19.14 -1.84
CA LEU A 233 6.04 -19.89 -0.69
C LEU A 233 6.44 -19.20 0.63
N PHE A 234 7.68 -18.74 0.74
CA PHE A 234 8.16 -17.96 1.89
C PHE A 234 7.31 -16.70 2.09
N PHE A 235 7.10 -15.92 1.02
CA PHE A 235 6.25 -14.74 1.04
C PHE A 235 4.85 -15.09 1.55
N PHE A 236 4.23 -16.14 1.02
CA PHE A 236 2.92 -16.58 1.46
C PHE A 236 2.91 -16.91 2.96
N LEU A 237 3.81 -17.78 3.43
CA LEU A 237 3.84 -18.24 4.82
C LEU A 237 4.10 -17.10 5.82
N CYS A 238 4.96 -16.13 5.48
CA CYS A 238 5.19 -14.94 6.32
C CYS A 238 3.93 -14.12 6.60
N HIS A 239 2.94 -14.16 5.70
CA HIS A 239 1.68 -13.44 5.86
C HIS A 239 0.59 -14.27 6.56
N GLN A 240 0.86 -15.53 6.89
CA GLN A 240 -0.12 -16.44 7.48
C GLN A 240 0.10 -16.61 9.00
N PRO A 241 -0.83 -16.16 9.86
CA PRO A 241 -0.71 -16.33 11.31
C PRO A 241 -0.61 -17.79 11.78
N ALA A 242 -1.21 -18.71 11.01
CA ALA A 242 -1.25 -20.14 11.33
C ALA A 242 -0.07 -20.95 10.75
N ALA A 243 0.87 -20.31 10.05
CA ALA A 243 2.07 -20.98 9.56
C ALA A 243 2.99 -21.35 10.74
N ASP A 244 3.54 -22.57 10.69
CA ASP A 244 4.54 -23.02 11.65
C ASP A 244 5.88 -22.30 11.40
N PRO A 245 6.41 -21.52 12.36
CA PRO A 245 7.66 -20.80 12.19
C PRO A 245 8.85 -21.70 11.82
N GLN A 246 8.82 -22.98 12.21
CA GLN A 246 9.90 -23.93 11.92
C GLN A 246 10.01 -24.29 10.43
N THR A 247 9.00 -23.93 9.62
CA THR A 247 9.01 -24.18 8.17
C THR A 247 9.78 -23.12 7.38
N LEU A 248 10.04 -21.94 7.97
CA LEU A 248 10.72 -20.83 7.32
C LEU A 248 12.23 -21.04 7.14
N PRO A 249 13.00 -21.55 8.13
CA PRO A 249 14.44 -21.78 8.00
C PRO A 249 14.85 -22.56 6.76
N ILE A 250 14.11 -23.63 6.44
CA ILE A 250 14.42 -24.49 5.29
C ILE A 250 14.30 -23.72 3.97
N LEU A 251 13.36 -22.78 3.88
CA LEU A 251 13.22 -21.90 2.72
C LEU A 251 14.30 -20.81 2.74
N CYS A 252 14.68 -20.31 3.91
CA CYS A 252 15.74 -19.32 4.07
C CYS A 252 17.08 -19.84 3.52
N GLU A 253 17.47 -21.08 3.83
CA GLU A 253 18.73 -21.68 3.35
C GLU A 253 18.83 -21.65 1.81
N THR A 254 17.78 -22.11 1.12
CA THR A 254 17.72 -22.10 -0.35
C THR A 254 17.74 -20.67 -0.92
N ILE A 255 17.05 -19.72 -0.27
CA ILE A 255 17.01 -18.32 -0.70
C ILE A 255 18.37 -17.63 -0.48
N VAL A 256 19.04 -17.88 0.65
CA VAL A 256 20.34 -17.29 0.99
C VAL A 256 21.43 -17.75 0.04
N ALA A 257 21.39 -19.01 -0.39
CA ALA A 257 22.35 -19.58 -1.34
C ALA A 257 22.17 -19.08 -2.78
N ALA A 258 21.06 -18.40 -3.08
CA ALA A 258 20.70 -17.96 -4.41
C ALA A 258 21.21 -16.54 -4.74
N THR A 259 21.45 -16.31 -6.04
CA THR A 259 21.58 -14.96 -6.60
C THR A 259 20.18 -14.42 -6.93
N LEU A 260 19.81 -13.30 -6.30
CA LEU A 260 18.50 -12.70 -6.38
C LEU A 260 18.51 -11.52 -7.36
N ASP A 261 17.48 -11.43 -8.20
CA ASP A 261 17.22 -10.24 -9.00
C ASP A 261 16.48 -9.16 -8.19
N LYS A 262 16.34 -7.96 -8.77
CA LYS A 262 15.65 -6.83 -8.13
C LYS A 262 14.22 -7.16 -7.70
N ASP A 263 13.49 -7.96 -8.47
CA ASP A 263 12.10 -8.31 -8.16
C ASP A 263 12.05 -9.28 -6.97
N SER A 264 12.96 -10.24 -6.92
CA SER A 264 13.10 -11.18 -5.80
C SER A 264 13.41 -10.42 -4.51
N ILE A 265 14.35 -9.47 -4.52
CA ILE A 265 14.64 -8.62 -3.34
C ILE A 265 13.42 -7.79 -2.92
N VAL A 266 12.64 -7.26 -3.87
CA VAL A 266 11.40 -6.53 -3.54
C VAL A 266 10.41 -7.43 -2.81
N HIS A 267 10.16 -8.63 -3.35
CA HIS A 267 9.20 -9.54 -2.75
C HIS A 267 9.70 -10.03 -1.39
N LEU A 268 10.98 -10.38 -1.28
CA LEU A 268 11.59 -10.83 -0.04
C LEU A 268 11.57 -9.74 1.05
N SER A 269 11.96 -8.51 0.72
CA SER A 269 11.92 -7.38 1.66
C SER A 269 10.51 -7.14 2.20
N ARG A 270 9.48 -7.28 1.33
CA ARG A 270 8.08 -7.17 1.76
C ARG A 270 7.66 -8.34 2.65
N ALA A 271 8.04 -9.57 2.33
CA ALA A 271 7.75 -10.75 3.14
C ALA A 271 8.30 -10.61 4.56
N ILE A 272 9.58 -10.25 4.66
CA ILE A 272 10.32 -10.21 5.92
C ILE A 272 9.68 -9.19 6.89
N VAL A 273 9.24 -8.02 6.40
CA VAL A 273 8.56 -6.98 7.21
C VAL A 273 7.22 -7.48 7.81
N HIS A 274 6.61 -8.53 7.25
CA HIS A 274 5.35 -9.09 7.75
C HIS A 274 5.51 -10.17 8.81
N VAL A 275 6.73 -10.63 9.08
CA VAL A 275 6.97 -11.63 10.12
C VAL A 275 6.84 -11.01 11.50
N LYS A 276 6.07 -11.66 12.37
CA LYS A 276 5.85 -11.18 13.73
C LYS A 276 7.12 -11.32 14.56
N GLU A 277 7.36 -10.38 15.46
CA GLU A 277 8.52 -10.40 16.38
C GLU A 277 8.62 -11.71 17.17
N THR A 278 7.48 -12.30 17.56
CA THR A 278 7.45 -13.60 18.26
C THR A 278 7.95 -14.76 17.41
N GLN A 279 7.69 -14.73 16.10
CA GLN A 279 8.17 -15.74 15.15
C GLN A 279 9.66 -15.51 14.88
N TRP A 280 10.07 -14.24 14.74
CA TRP A 280 11.48 -13.85 14.59
C TRP A 280 12.38 -14.42 15.69
N ARG A 281 11.98 -14.29 16.97
CA ARG A 281 12.78 -14.80 18.10
C ARG A 281 13.01 -16.32 18.07
N LEU A 282 12.16 -17.08 17.40
CA LEU A 282 12.28 -18.54 17.32
C LEU A 282 13.30 -18.99 16.28
N ILE A 283 13.61 -18.16 15.29
CA ILE A 283 14.46 -18.48 14.12
C ILE A 283 15.56 -17.45 13.91
N GLN A 284 16.06 -16.85 15.01
CA GLN A 284 16.88 -15.65 14.98
C GLN A 284 18.14 -15.77 14.11
N SER A 285 18.88 -16.89 14.19
CA SER A 285 20.12 -17.07 13.42
C SER A 285 19.87 -17.09 11.91
N ASP A 286 18.89 -17.89 11.46
CA ASP A 286 18.58 -18.04 10.04
C ASP A 286 18.01 -16.73 9.47
N TRP A 287 17.37 -15.93 10.33
CA TRP A 287 16.85 -14.62 9.97
C TRP A 287 17.94 -13.56 9.82
N GLU A 288 18.94 -13.56 10.70
CA GLU A 288 20.09 -12.66 10.61
C GLU A 288 20.90 -12.94 9.33
N ASP A 289 21.07 -14.22 8.97
CA ASP A 289 21.71 -14.63 7.72
C ASP A 289 20.90 -14.23 6.49
N LEU A 290 19.58 -14.45 6.51
CA LEU A 290 18.68 -14.04 5.42
C LEU A 290 18.71 -12.53 5.21
N VAL A 291 18.54 -11.74 6.27
CA VAL A 291 18.56 -10.29 6.18
C VAL A 291 19.95 -9.82 5.72
N SER A 292 21.03 -10.36 6.27
CA SER A 292 22.39 -10.00 5.84
C SER A 292 22.62 -10.30 4.35
N SER A 293 22.15 -11.45 3.85
CA SER A 293 22.20 -11.80 2.42
C SER A 293 21.40 -10.80 1.58
N VAL A 294 20.19 -10.41 2.01
CA VAL A 294 19.38 -9.39 1.32
C VAL A 294 20.11 -8.05 1.25
N TYR A 295 20.78 -7.62 2.32
CA TYR A 295 21.55 -6.38 2.32
C TYR A 295 22.73 -6.43 1.35
N VAL A 296 23.54 -7.51 1.39
CA VAL A 296 24.65 -7.70 0.43
C VAL A 296 24.13 -7.62 -1.00
N GLN A 297 23.13 -8.42 -1.32
CA GLN A 297 22.61 -8.53 -2.68
C GLN A 297 21.91 -7.26 -3.15
N ALA A 298 21.23 -6.52 -2.26
CA ALA A 298 20.65 -5.22 -2.59
C ALA A 298 21.73 -4.18 -2.94
N GLY A 299 22.89 -4.22 -2.26
CA GLY A 299 24.06 -3.41 -2.60
C GLY A 299 24.65 -3.76 -3.96
N ASP A 300 24.67 -5.04 -4.32
CA ASP A 300 25.19 -5.49 -5.62
C ASP A 300 24.21 -5.18 -6.77
N ILE A 301 22.90 -5.24 -6.53
CA ILE A 301 21.85 -4.98 -7.53
C ILE A 301 21.91 -3.57 -8.11
N VAL A 302 22.34 -2.57 -7.33
CA VAL A 302 22.43 -1.20 -7.83
C VAL A 302 23.54 -1.02 -8.88
N GLU A 303 24.56 -1.88 -8.86
CA GLU A 303 25.67 -1.89 -9.82
C GLU A 303 25.45 -2.90 -10.96
N LEU A 304 24.60 -3.89 -10.76
CA LEU A 304 24.32 -4.95 -11.73
C LEU A 304 23.46 -4.44 -12.91
N PRO A 305 23.75 -4.82 -14.18
CA PRO A 305 22.95 -4.44 -15.34
C PRO A 305 21.50 -4.95 -15.29
N VAL A 306 20.57 -4.19 -15.87
CA VAL A 306 19.15 -4.62 -15.99
C VAL A 306 18.98 -5.95 -16.71
N ALA A 307 19.83 -6.25 -17.71
CA ALA A 307 19.78 -7.51 -18.44
C ALA A 307 20.04 -8.73 -17.54
N ASP A 308 20.79 -8.53 -16.45
CA ASP A 308 21.17 -9.55 -15.49
C ASP A 308 20.31 -9.48 -14.21
N GLY A 309 19.20 -8.72 -14.23
CA GLY A 309 18.27 -8.58 -13.11
C GLY A 309 18.57 -7.43 -12.15
N GLY A 310 19.55 -6.57 -12.46
CA GLY A 310 19.93 -5.43 -11.64
C GLY A 310 19.24 -4.10 -12.00
N LEU A 311 19.78 -2.99 -11.49
CA LEU A 311 19.28 -1.62 -11.69
C LEU A 311 20.19 -0.71 -12.52
N ALA A 312 21.43 -1.13 -12.83
CA ALA A 312 22.33 -0.34 -13.63
C ALA A 312 21.79 -0.16 -15.06
N GLY A 313 21.55 1.10 -15.43
CA GLY A 313 20.93 1.46 -16.71
C GLY A 313 19.40 1.39 -16.75
N GLU A 314 18.72 1.09 -15.63
CA GLU A 314 17.26 1.13 -15.55
C GLU A 314 16.75 2.54 -15.82
N LYS A 315 15.78 2.71 -16.72
CA LYS A 315 15.20 4.03 -17.06
C LYS A 315 13.81 4.20 -16.47
N ASN A 316 13.19 3.13 -15.99
CA ASN A 316 11.88 3.19 -15.40
C ASN A 316 11.97 3.60 -13.93
N THR A 317 11.75 4.90 -13.67
CA THR A 317 11.75 5.48 -12.31
C THR A 317 10.78 4.79 -11.36
N LYS A 318 9.67 4.23 -11.86
CA LYS A 318 8.71 3.48 -11.03
C LYS A 318 9.30 2.18 -10.49
N GLU A 319 10.11 1.48 -11.28
CA GLU A 319 10.78 0.25 -10.82
C GLU A 319 11.86 0.56 -9.81
N ILE A 320 12.61 1.65 -10.03
CA ILE A 320 13.62 2.15 -9.08
C ILE A 320 12.97 2.51 -7.74
N HIS A 321 11.90 3.31 -7.76
CA HIS A 321 11.15 3.64 -6.54
C HIS A 321 10.59 2.39 -5.87
N ARG A 322 10.00 1.47 -6.62
CA ARG A 322 9.44 0.22 -6.09
C ARG A 322 10.50 -0.60 -5.35
N PHE A 323 11.71 -0.69 -5.91
CA PHE A 323 12.84 -1.37 -5.30
C PHE A 323 13.23 -0.74 -3.97
N PHE A 324 13.61 0.54 -3.98
CA PHE A 324 14.11 1.20 -2.77
C PHE A 324 13.04 1.40 -1.69
N LEU A 325 11.77 1.55 -2.06
CA LEU A 325 10.68 1.56 -1.09
C LEU A 325 10.56 0.23 -0.34
N ALA A 326 10.75 -0.90 -1.01
CA ALA A 326 10.70 -2.21 -0.36
C ALA A 326 11.94 -2.43 0.52
N PHE A 327 13.12 -2.14 -0.02
CA PHE A 327 14.40 -2.36 0.67
C PHE A 327 14.58 -1.44 1.90
N LEU A 328 14.33 -0.14 1.77
CA LEU A 328 14.50 0.78 2.91
C LEU A 328 13.44 0.57 4.01
N ARG A 329 12.24 0.06 3.66
CA ARG A 329 11.26 -0.39 4.68
C ARG A 329 11.79 -1.54 5.51
N LEU A 330 12.43 -2.52 4.87
CA LEU A 330 13.09 -3.61 5.58
C LEU A 330 14.14 -3.04 6.54
N GLN A 331 14.92 -2.06 6.10
CA GLN A 331 15.92 -1.44 6.94
C GLN A 331 15.34 -0.70 8.15
N CYS A 332 14.32 0.12 7.95
CA CYS A 332 13.65 0.81 9.06
C CYS A 332 12.97 -0.18 10.04
N HIS A 333 12.56 -1.36 9.57
CA HIS A 333 11.89 -2.36 10.41
C HIS A 333 12.85 -3.08 11.37
N PHE A 334 14.12 -3.26 10.98
CA PHE A 334 15.09 -4.06 11.72
C PHE A 334 16.27 -3.25 12.27
N THR A 335 15.97 -2.09 12.85
CA THR A 335 16.98 -1.26 13.54
C THR A 335 17.62 -1.95 14.75
N SER A 336 16.99 -3.02 15.27
CA SER A 336 17.47 -3.82 16.40
C SER A 336 18.30 -5.05 16.03
N LEU A 337 18.45 -5.39 14.75
CA LEU A 337 19.26 -6.54 14.34
C LEU A 337 20.76 -6.22 14.45
N GLN A 338 21.54 -7.20 14.89
CA GLN A 338 23.01 -7.13 14.91
C GLN A 338 23.60 -7.37 13.53
N ILE A 339 23.17 -6.59 12.53
CA ILE A 339 23.81 -6.61 11.21
C ILE A 339 25.19 -5.97 11.35
N SER A 340 26.20 -6.58 10.72
CA SER A 340 27.56 -6.03 10.71
C SER A 340 27.56 -4.57 10.27
N SER A 341 28.14 -3.69 11.09
CA SER A 341 28.23 -2.25 10.79
C SER A 341 28.94 -1.98 9.46
N THR A 342 29.96 -2.78 9.13
CA THR A 342 30.70 -2.66 7.86
C THR A 342 29.85 -3.02 6.65
N LEU A 343 28.95 -4.01 6.79
CA LEU A 343 28.02 -4.39 5.73
C LEU A 343 26.97 -3.30 5.51
N LEU A 344 26.40 -2.79 6.61
CA LEU A 344 25.45 -1.68 6.57
C LEU A 344 26.07 -0.44 5.91
N GLU A 345 27.30 -0.10 6.26
CA GLU A 345 28.01 1.05 5.69
C GLU A 345 28.26 0.88 4.19
N LYS A 346 28.81 -0.26 3.75
CA LYS A 346 29.07 -0.54 2.33
C LYS A 346 27.78 -0.47 1.50
N THR A 347 26.73 -1.14 1.96
CA THR A 347 25.43 -1.19 1.28
C THR A 347 24.78 0.19 1.23
N SER A 348 24.76 0.90 2.37
CA SER A 348 24.14 2.23 2.46
C SER A 348 24.87 3.25 1.60
N SER A 349 26.19 3.17 1.51
CA SER A 349 27.00 3.99 0.62
C SER A 349 26.68 3.72 -0.85
N ALA A 350 26.67 2.45 -1.28
CA ALA A 350 26.35 2.07 -2.66
C ALA A 350 24.94 2.54 -3.08
N VAL A 351 23.94 2.25 -2.24
CA VAL A 351 22.55 2.66 -2.48
C VAL A 351 22.40 4.19 -2.51
N SER A 352 23.00 4.90 -1.54
CA SER A 352 22.92 6.36 -1.50
C SER A 352 23.61 6.99 -2.70
N ASN A 353 24.75 6.46 -3.15
CA ASN A 353 25.44 6.96 -4.33
C ASN A 353 24.60 6.78 -5.60
N PHE A 354 23.96 5.60 -5.76
CA PHE A 354 23.05 5.35 -6.87
C PHE A 354 21.88 6.36 -6.86
N LEU A 355 21.20 6.51 -5.71
CA LEU A 355 20.06 7.42 -5.57
C LEU A 355 20.45 8.89 -5.79
N SER A 356 21.56 9.34 -5.19
CA SER A 356 22.04 10.71 -5.34
C SER A 356 22.45 11.04 -6.77
N SER A 357 23.04 10.09 -7.51
CA SER A 357 23.40 10.28 -8.92
C SER A 357 22.19 10.47 -9.85
N ARG A 358 20.98 10.13 -9.39
CA ARG A 358 19.73 10.15 -10.17
C ARG A 358 18.61 10.97 -9.55
N LYS A 359 18.90 11.76 -8.51
CA LYS A 359 17.89 12.49 -7.73
C LYS A 359 16.98 13.36 -8.59
N GLU A 360 17.54 14.09 -9.57
CA GLU A 360 16.78 15.00 -10.45
C GLU A 360 15.72 14.21 -11.25
N GLU A 361 16.12 13.10 -11.86
CA GLU A 361 15.26 12.22 -12.65
C GLU A 361 14.16 11.58 -11.80
N LEU A 362 14.53 11.12 -10.60
CA LEU A 362 13.62 10.39 -9.70
C LEU A 362 12.58 11.32 -9.06
N ILE A 363 12.95 12.57 -8.76
CA ILE A 363 12.06 13.57 -8.14
C ILE A 363 11.17 14.25 -9.19
N SER A 364 11.66 14.40 -10.44
CA SER A 364 10.88 14.99 -11.55
C SER A 364 9.72 14.12 -12.03
N ALA A 365 9.54 12.92 -11.47
CA ALA A 365 8.43 12.03 -11.81
C ALA A 365 7.07 12.68 -11.44
N ALA A 366 6.01 12.31 -12.16
CA ALA A 366 4.65 12.86 -11.97
C ALA A 366 4.13 12.77 -10.52
N ASP A 367 4.62 11.77 -9.77
CA ASP A 367 4.39 11.63 -8.33
C ASP A 367 5.76 11.67 -7.62
N PRO A 368 6.09 12.74 -6.88
CA PRO A 368 7.33 12.83 -6.15
C PRO A 368 7.41 11.69 -5.12
N PRO A 369 8.58 11.07 -4.93
CA PRO A 369 8.74 9.90 -4.09
C PRO A 369 8.81 10.25 -2.58
N TYR A 370 7.84 11.01 -2.06
CA TYR A 370 7.78 11.41 -0.64
C TYR A 370 7.98 10.26 0.36
N PRO A 371 7.36 9.07 0.16
CA PRO A 371 7.57 7.94 1.07
C PRO A 371 9.01 7.45 1.07
N LEU A 372 9.73 7.59 -0.05
CA LEU A 372 11.13 7.20 -0.16
C LEU A 372 12.03 8.18 0.62
N VAL A 373 11.79 9.48 0.49
CA VAL A 373 12.50 10.52 1.26
C VAL A 373 12.30 10.30 2.76
N GLN A 374 11.06 10.02 3.19
CA GLN A 374 10.77 9.69 4.58
C GLN A 374 11.57 8.48 5.08
N LEU A 375 11.65 7.41 4.28
CA LEU A 375 12.41 6.21 4.64
C LEU A 375 13.92 6.48 4.70
N LEU A 376 14.47 7.26 3.76
CA LEU A 376 15.89 7.66 3.78
C LEU A 376 16.25 8.39 5.08
N LEU A 377 15.40 9.31 5.52
CA LEU A 377 15.60 10.03 6.79
C LEU A 377 15.41 9.12 8.01
N SER A 378 14.50 8.15 7.94
CA SER A 378 14.15 7.26 9.07
C SER A 378 15.08 6.04 9.21
N ALA A 379 15.95 5.76 8.24
CA ALA A 379 16.77 4.55 8.20
C ALA A 379 17.92 4.53 9.23
N GLY A 380 18.14 5.64 9.96
CA GLY A 380 19.13 5.71 11.04
C GLY A 380 20.60 5.63 10.59
N ASN A 381 20.89 5.86 9.30
CA ASN A 381 22.22 5.79 8.72
C ASN A 381 22.61 7.14 8.08
N ALA A 382 23.82 7.63 8.37
CA ALA A 382 24.29 8.93 7.90
C ALA A 382 24.28 9.11 6.37
N HIS A 383 24.56 8.05 5.59
CA HIS A 383 24.50 8.10 4.13
C HIS A 383 23.07 8.34 3.64
N TYR A 384 22.08 7.65 4.23
CA TYR A 384 20.68 7.83 3.87
C TYR A 384 20.11 9.14 4.38
N THR A 385 20.47 9.58 5.58
CA THR A 385 20.08 10.89 6.10
C THR A 385 20.57 11.98 5.15
N LYS A 386 21.86 11.94 4.75
CA LYS A 386 22.41 12.88 3.77
C LYS A 386 21.67 12.81 2.43
N CYS A 387 21.45 11.61 1.90
CA CYS A 387 20.72 11.41 0.65
C CYS A 387 19.28 11.97 0.73
N GLY A 388 18.58 11.73 1.83
CA GLY A 388 17.23 12.25 2.08
C GLY A 388 17.18 13.77 2.14
N LEU A 389 18.16 14.41 2.81
CA LEU A 389 18.28 15.87 2.85
C LEU A 389 18.62 16.45 1.46
N ASP A 390 19.51 15.81 0.71
CA ASP A 390 19.83 16.20 -0.67
C ASP A 390 18.60 16.12 -1.58
N TRP A 391 17.73 15.12 -1.37
CA TRP A 391 16.48 14.97 -2.10
C TRP A 391 15.44 16.02 -1.70
N MET A 392 15.34 16.39 -0.42
CA MET A 392 14.49 17.50 0.00
C MET A 392 14.96 18.83 -0.59
N GLY A 393 16.27 19.06 -0.66
CA GLY A 393 16.84 20.23 -1.33
C GLY A 393 16.50 20.26 -2.82
N GLU A 394 16.56 19.12 -3.50
CA GLU A 394 16.12 18.99 -4.89
C GLU A 394 14.61 19.24 -5.07
N MET A 395 13.79 18.75 -4.14
CA MET A 395 12.35 19.01 -4.16
C MET A 395 12.02 20.51 -4.02
N LEU A 396 12.78 21.22 -3.18
CA LEU A 396 12.70 22.68 -3.07
C LEU A 396 13.08 23.35 -4.40
N LEU A 397 14.19 22.95 -5.03
CA LEU A 397 14.62 23.51 -6.32
C LEU A 397 13.58 23.32 -7.42
N GLN A 398 12.91 22.18 -7.43
CA GLN A 398 11.81 21.86 -8.35
C GLN A 398 10.45 22.44 -7.92
N GLN A 399 10.38 23.19 -6.82
CA GLN A 399 9.17 23.84 -6.30
C GLN A 399 7.99 22.90 -6.04
N HIS A 400 8.28 21.69 -5.55
CA HIS A 400 7.21 20.80 -5.10
C HIS A 400 6.47 21.41 -3.92
N ASN A 401 5.14 21.26 -3.88
CA ASN A 401 4.34 21.66 -2.73
C ASN A 401 4.07 20.43 -1.86
N LEU A 402 4.15 20.61 -0.54
CA LEU A 402 3.83 19.55 0.42
C LEU A 402 2.38 19.71 0.87
N THR A 403 1.66 18.61 0.98
CA THR A 403 0.41 18.58 1.74
C THR A 403 0.68 18.79 3.23
N ALA A 404 -0.34 19.21 3.99
CA ALA A 404 -0.23 19.41 5.46
C ALA A 404 0.40 18.21 6.18
N ILE A 405 -0.05 17.00 5.84
CA ILE A 405 0.44 15.76 6.45
C ILE A 405 1.91 15.51 6.10
N GLN A 406 2.32 15.81 4.87
CA GLN A 406 3.71 15.64 4.43
C GLN A 406 4.63 16.66 5.10
N ALA A 407 4.24 17.92 5.13
CA ALA A 407 5.00 18.98 5.78
C ALA A 407 5.19 18.70 7.28
N PHE A 408 4.11 18.30 7.96
CA PHE A 408 4.17 17.87 9.36
C PHE A 408 5.11 16.68 9.57
N ARG A 409 5.00 15.62 8.75
CA ARG A 409 5.86 14.43 8.87
C ARG A 409 7.33 14.77 8.68
N PHE A 410 7.67 15.59 7.69
CA PHE A 410 9.06 16.00 7.49
C PHE A 410 9.56 16.89 8.62
N LEU A 411 8.75 17.81 9.13
CA LEU A 411 9.12 18.64 10.29
C LEU A 411 9.42 17.79 11.52
N VAL A 412 8.58 16.79 11.78
CA VAL A 412 8.80 15.84 12.88
C VAL A 412 10.11 15.07 12.70
N LEU A 413 10.36 14.53 11.51
CA LEU A 413 11.58 13.79 11.20
C LEU A 413 12.85 14.63 11.34
N LEU A 414 12.85 15.87 10.80
CA LEU A 414 13.97 16.78 10.95
C LEU A 414 14.22 17.08 12.43
N GLY A 415 13.15 17.30 13.21
CA GLY A 415 13.24 17.54 14.65
C GLY A 415 13.77 16.34 15.43
N ASP A 416 13.35 15.11 15.09
CA ASP A 416 13.89 13.89 15.71
C ASP A 416 15.39 13.78 15.47
N LEU A 417 15.83 14.05 14.24
CA LEU A 417 17.23 13.98 13.79
C LEU A 417 18.08 15.20 14.21
N GLU A 418 17.48 16.24 14.80
CA GLU A 418 18.15 17.51 15.16
C GLU A 418 18.89 18.15 13.96
N VAL A 419 18.28 18.11 12.77
CA VAL A 419 18.91 18.59 11.53
C VAL A 419 18.83 20.11 11.44
N THR A 420 19.91 20.79 11.79
CA THR A 420 20.00 22.26 11.64
C THR A 420 20.52 22.70 10.26
N GLN A 421 21.00 21.77 9.43
CA GLN A 421 21.58 22.03 8.10
C GLN A 421 21.18 20.94 7.08
N PRO A 422 20.91 21.29 5.81
CA PRO A 422 20.99 22.64 5.23
C PRO A 422 19.78 23.53 5.61
N VAL A 423 20.04 24.82 5.89
CA VAL A 423 19.01 25.78 6.37
C VAL A 423 17.85 25.88 5.39
N GLU A 424 18.13 25.86 4.09
CA GLU A 424 17.13 26.00 3.03
C GLU A 424 16.08 24.87 3.07
N VAL A 425 16.49 23.67 3.50
CA VAL A 425 15.57 22.52 3.64
C VAL A 425 14.66 22.70 4.85
N VAL A 426 15.21 23.17 5.97
CA VAL A 426 14.43 23.46 7.18
C VAL A 426 13.41 24.55 6.88
N ASP A 427 13.87 25.64 6.25
CA ASP A 427 13.06 26.78 5.84
C ASP A 427 11.94 26.36 4.88
N TYR A 428 12.25 25.54 3.87
CA TYR A 428 11.26 24.99 2.95
C TYR A 428 10.16 24.21 3.67
N VAL A 429 10.53 23.29 4.58
CA VAL A 429 9.55 22.50 5.32
C VAL A 429 8.70 23.40 6.23
N MET A 430 9.32 24.38 6.89
CA MET A 430 8.62 25.33 7.75
C MET A 430 7.62 26.19 6.97
N ASP A 431 8.02 26.72 5.81
CA ASP A 431 7.14 27.49 4.94
C ASP A 431 5.96 26.65 4.44
N GLN A 432 6.20 25.40 4.03
CA GLN A 432 5.15 24.48 3.59
C GLN A 432 4.22 24.09 4.74
N PHE A 433 4.75 23.87 5.94
CA PHE A 433 3.97 23.60 7.14
C PHE A 433 3.05 24.78 7.45
N LEU A 434 3.58 26.00 7.54
CA LEU A 434 2.79 27.19 7.87
C LEU A 434 1.71 27.51 6.84
N LYS A 435 1.93 27.22 5.55
CA LYS A 435 0.92 27.36 4.49
C LYS A 435 -0.26 26.41 4.63
N THR A 436 -0.05 25.26 5.28
CA THR A 436 -1.00 24.14 5.27
C THR A 436 -1.48 23.72 6.66
N ALA A 437 -1.00 24.40 7.71
CA ALA A 437 -1.23 24.05 9.11
C ALA A 437 -2.61 24.43 9.66
N SER A 438 -3.55 24.88 8.83
CA SER A 438 -4.95 25.04 9.25
C SER A 438 -5.49 23.68 9.72
N ASP A 439 -6.01 23.62 10.94
CA ASP A 439 -6.64 22.43 11.56
C ASP A 439 -5.71 21.33 12.09
N ILE A 440 -4.44 21.62 12.38
CA ILE A 440 -3.55 20.64 13.04
C ILE A 440 -4.07 20.31 14.46
N PRO A 441 -4.27 19.02 14.79
CA PRO A 441 -4.66 18.58 16.13
C PRO A 441 -3.66 19.01 17.23
N PRO A 442 -4.11 19.24 18.47
CA PRO A 442 -3.23 19.75 19.53
C PRO A 442 -1.95 18.95 19.78
N VAL A 443 -2.06 17.62 19.75
CA VAL A 443 -0.91 16.72 19.89
C VAL A 443 0.08 16.93 18.73
N GLN A 444 -0.38 16.94 17.48
CA GLN A 444 0.50 17.14 16.33
C GLN A 444 1.15 18.53 16.36
N PHE A 445 0.43 19.56 16.80
CA PHE A 445 1.01 20.89 16.95
C PHE A 445 2.09 20.95 18.04
N CYS A 446 1.87 20.36 19.20
CA CYS A 446 2.91 20.25 20.24
C CYS A 446 4.14 19.49 19.74
N ALA A 447 3.96 18.40 18.98
CA ALA A 447 5.07 17.70 18.35
C ALA A 447 5.84 18.59 17.36
N ALA A 448 5.14 19.38 16.55
CA ALA A 448 5.76 20.35 15.65
C ALA A 448 6.56 21.42 16.42
N LEU A 449 6.03 21.97 17.52
CA LEU A 449 6.75 22.94 18.36
C LEU A 449 8.01 22.32 18.99
N ARG A 450 7.93 21.08 19.45
CA ARG A 450 9.10 20.33 19.95
C ARG A 450 10.15 20.16 18.87
N SER A 451 9.73 19.84 17.64
CA SER A 451 10.63 19.77 16.49
C SER A 451 11.30 21.11 16.23
N VAL A 452 10.54 22.21 16.15
CA VAL A 452 11.10 23.55 15.95
C VAL A 452 12.13 23.88 17.03
N ARG A 453 11.84 23.63 18.31
CA ARG A 453 12.80 23.82 19.42
C ARG A 453 14.11 23.05 19.24
N ARG A 454 14.07 21.88 18.60
CA ARG A 454 15.24 21.03 18.34
C ARG A 454 16.00 21.45 17.08
N LEU A 455 15.37 22.25 16.21
CA LEU A 455 15.93 22.76 14.97
C LEU A 455 16.51 24.17 15.11
N THR A 456 16.23 24.85 16.22
CA THR A 456 16.61 26.25 16.43
C THR A 456 17.65 26.36 17.55
N ASP A 457 18.86 26.76 17.18
CA ASP A 457 19.94 27.07 18.14
C ASP A 457 19.95 28.55 18.56
N HIS A 458 19.13 29.37 17.89
CA HIS A 458 19.05 30.82 18.05
C HIS A 458 17.61 31.27 18.29
N ALA A 459 17.42 32.56 18.59
CA ALA A 459 16.07 33.10 18.74
C ALA A 459 15.29 32.95 17.43
N LEU A 460 14.00 32.63 17.50
CA LEU A 460 13.15 32.49 16.31
C LEU A 460 13.16 33.73 15.40
N THR A 461 13.47 34.90 15.95
CA THR A 461 13.59 36.16 15.21
C THR A 461 14.67 36.15 14.14
N ASP A 462 15.63 35.22 14.24
CA ASP A 462 16.73 35.09 13.28
C ASP A 462 16.32 34.29 12.03
N TYR A 463 15.12 33.68 12.06
CA TYR A 463 14.53 32.92 10.95
C TYR A 463 13.36 33.71 10.35
N HIS A 464 13.25 33.76 9.02
CA HIS A 464 12.19 34.55 8.36
C HIS A 464 10.77 34.04 8.65
N TRP A 465 10.61 32.74 8.87
CA TRP A 465 9.34 32.11 9.26
C TRP A 465 9.04 32.24 10.75
N GLY A 466 9.99 32.64 11.59
CA GLY A 466 9.83 32.71 13.05
C GLY A 466 8.68 33.61 13.51
N PRO A 467 8.59 34.88 13.06
CA PRO A 467 7.47 35.76 13.40
C PRO A 467 6.11 35.22 12.92
N ILE A 468 6.07 34.55 11.76
CA ILE A 468 4.86 33.94 11.19
C ILE A 468 4.43 32.76 12.06
N LEU A 469 5.35 31.88 12.43
CA LEU A 469 5.10 30.76 13.32
C LEU A 469 4.56 31.24 14.67
N LEU A 470 5.17 32.27 15.27
CA LEU A 470 4.73 32.80 16.55
C LEU A 470 3.30 33.35 16.46
N THR A 471 2.99 34.14 15.42
CA THR A 471 1.64 34.68 15.21
C THR A 471 0.62 33.56 14.99
N PHE A 472 0.94 32.61 14.10
CA PHE A 472 0.11 31.44 13.84
C PHE A 472 -0.13 30.62 15.13
N SER A 473 0.90 30.45 15.95
CA SER A 473 0.82 29.70 17.20
C SER A 473 -0.09 30.36 18.24
N GLN A 474 -0.10 31.70 18.29
CA GLN A 474 -1.03 32.45 19.15
C GLN A 474 -2.48 32.16 18.76
N ASP A 475 -2.79 32.22 17.46
CA ASP A 475 -4.14 31.98 16.94
C ASP A 475 -4.60 30.55 17.19
N VAL A 476 -3.71 29.57 16.95
CA VAL A 476 -3.96 28.16 17.24
C VAL A 476 -4.25 27.97 18.74
N LEU A 477 -3.41 28.51 19.62
CA LEU A 477 -3.58 28.32 21.06
C LEU A 477 -4.87 28.99 21.58
N ARG A 478 -5.23 30.18 21.07
CA ARG A 478 -6.51 30.83 21.39
C ARG A 478 -7.71 30.00 20.96
N SER A 479 -7.64 29.36 19.80
CA SER A 479 -8.70 28.45 19.35
C SER A 479 -8.88 27.25 20.30
N TRP A 480 -7.79 26.72 20.87
CA TRP A 480 -7.83 25.58 21.79
C TRP A 480 -8.58 25.88 23.08
N PHE A 481 -8.51 27.12 23.56
CA PHE A 481 -9.24 27.54 24.75
C PHE A 481 -10.76 27.44 24.58
N LEU A 482 -11.24 27.49 23.33
CA LEU A 482 -12.66 27.29 22.98
C LEU A 482 -13.01 25.79 22.84
N HIS A 483 -12.07 24.94 22.43
CA HIS A 483 -12.34 23.57 21.98
C HIS A 483 -12.05 22.45 22.99
N ARG A 484 -11.96 22.77 24.29
CA ARG A 484 -11.75 21.79 25.39
C ARG A 484 -10.48 20.93 25.20
N THR A 485 -9.41 21.51 24.67
CA THR A 485 -8.11 20.86 24.51
C THR A 485 -7.56 20.30 25.84
N PRO A 486 -6.88 19.13 25.83
CA PRO A 486 -6.28 18.56 27.04
C PRO A 486 -5.26 19.50 27.71
N THR A 487 -5.23 19.50 29.03
CA THR A 487 -4.39 20.42 29.82
C THR A 487 -2.90 20.21 29.57
N GLU A 488 -2.49 18.96 29.35
CA GLU A 488 -1.11 18.59 29.06
C GLU A 488 -0.60 19.22 27.76
N CYS A 489 -1.45 19.31 26.72
CA CYS A 489 -1.09 19.99 25.46
C CYS A 489 -0.95 21.50 25.66
N VAL A 490 -1.81 22.10 26.49
CA VAL A 490 -1.74 23.54 26.80
C VAL A 490 -0.47 23.87 27.58
N VAL A 491 -0.14 23.09 28.61
CA VAL A 491 1.11 23.25 29.38
C VAL A 491 2.32 23.10 28.46
N GLU A 492 2.35 22.06 27.61
CA GLU A 492 3.46 21.83 26.67
C GLU A 492 3.63 23.02 25.71
N ALA A 493 2.55 23.42 25.03
CA ALA A 493 2.59 24.49 24.04
C ALA A 493 2.98 25.84 24.65
N VAL A 494 2.44 26.20 25.82
CA VAL A 494 2.77 27.45 26.50
C VAL A 494 4.26 27.53 26.83
N VAL A 495 4.81 26.45 27.38
CA VAL A 495 6.23 26.41 27.76
C VAL A 495 7.12 26.44 26.51
N ASP A 496 6.78 25.66 25.48
CA ASP A 496 7.57 25.63 24.24
C ASP A 496 7.51 26.98 23.50
N LEU A 497 6.35 27.61 23.40
CA LEU A 497 6.24 28.94 22.78
C LEU A 497 6.98 30.01 23.57
N HIS A 498 6.94 29.95 24.91
CA HIS A 498 7.74 30.83 25.74
C HIS A 498 9.24 30.61 25.50
N ALA A 499 9.70 29.35 25.45
CA ALA A 499 11.09 29.03 25.14
C ALA A 499 11.51 29.52 23.75
N LEU A 500 10.60 29.44 22.78
CA LEU A 500 10.78 29.90 21.39
C LEU A 500 10.72 31.43 21.22
N GLY A 501 10.45 32.20 22.29
CA GLY A 501 10.51 33.66 22.26
C GLY A 501 9.16 34.38 22.22
N LEU A 502 8.03 33.68 22.37
CA LEU A 502 6.73 34.33 22.49
C LEU A 502 6.64 35.08 23.84
N ARG A 503 6.35 36.38 23.82
CA ARG A 503 6.30 37.25 25.02
C ARG A 503 4.95 37.94 25.21
N GLU A 504 3.87 37.33 24.74
CA GLU A 504 2.53 37.89 24.83
C GLU A 504 1.88 37.57 26.19
N GLU A 505 1.98 38.49 27.16
CA GLU A 505 1.47 38.28 28.52
C GLU A 505 -0.04 38.01 28.57
N SER A 506 -0.83 38.63 27.69
CA SER A 506 -2.28 38.41 27.61
C SER A 506 -2.63 36.97 27.27
N LEU A 507 -1.91 36.36 26.32
CA LEU A 507 -2.10 34.97 25.94
C LEU A 507 -1.79 34.01 27.10
N TYR A 508 -0.72 34.27 27.84
CA TYR A 508 -0.38 33.44 29.01
C TYR A 508 -1.40 33.59 30.15
N ALA A 509 -1.93 34.80 30.36
CA ALA A 509 -3.03 35.01 31.30
C ALA A 509 -4.31 34.25 30.88
N GLU A 510 -4.64 34.25 29.59
CA GLU A 510 -5.74 33.45 29.02
C GLU A 510 -5.52 31.94 29.24
N ALA A 511 -4.29 31.45 29.03
CA ALA A 511 -3.92 30.05 29.25
C ALA A 511 -4.10 29.64 30.71
N LEU A 512 -3.64 30.47 31.66
CA LEU A 512 -3.81 30.22 33.09
C LEU A 512 -5.29 30.23 33.49
N SER A 513 -6.08 31.16 32.95
CA SER A 513 -7.53 31.17 33.15
C SER A 513 -8.20 29.91 32.58
N TYR A 514 -7.79 29.46 31.39
CA TYR A 514 -8.26 28.21 30.81
C TYR A 514 -7.93 27.00 31.69
N LEU A 515 -6.67 26.87 32.12
CA LEU A 515 -6.23 25.78 33.01
C LEU A 515 -7.02 25.79 34.31
N SER A 516 -7.26 26.95 34.93
CA SER A 516 -8.02 27.02 36.19
C SER A 516 -9.44 26.45 36.10
N LYS A 517 -10.05 26.46 34.90
CA LYS A 517 -11.37 25.87 34.63
C LYS A 517 -11.32 24.37 34.36
N LYS A 518 -10.14 23.79 34.16
CA LYS A 518 -9.93 22.44 33.62
C LYS A 518 -9.16 21.50 34.54
N VAL A 519 -8.24 22.03 35.34
CA VAL A 519 -7.37 21.22 36.21
C VAL A 519 -8.16 20.32 37.17
N GLY A 520 -9.35 20.72 37.62
CA GLY A 520 -10.18 19.91 38.52
C GLY A 520 -10.76 18.61 37.94
N VAL A 521 -10.60 18.34 36.63
CA VAL A 521 -11.00 17.09 35.96
C VAL A 521 -9.87 16.50 35.11
N SER A 522 -8.66 17.01 35.26
CA SER A 522 -7.50 16.62 34.46
C SER A 522 -6.64 15.63 35.25
N ASP A 523 -5.97 14.71 34.55
CA ASP A 523 -5.05 13.76 35.17
C ASP A 523 -3.65 14.38 35.26
N GLU A 524 -3.19 14.70 36.47
CA GLU A 524 -1.87 15.31 36.71
C GLU A 524 -0.72 14.43 36.22
N THR A 525 -0.91 13.11 36.17
CA THR A 525 0.13 12.16 35.76
C THR A 525 0.35 12.17 34.24
N SER A 526 -0.62 12.66 33.46
CA SER A 526 -0.54 12.77 32.00
C SER A 526 0.41 13.89 31.53
N CYS A 527 0.62 14.91 32.37
CA CYS A 527 1.50 16.03 32.10
C CYS A 527 2.98 15.62 32.16
N CYS A 528 3.82 16.30 31.37
CA CYS A 528 5.27 16.16 31.48
C CYS A 528 5.76 16.88 32.74
N SER A 529 6.46 16.16 33.63
CA SER A 529 6.88 16.69 34.94
C SER A 529 7.78 17.91 34.83
N ARG A 530 8.77 17.85 33.93
CA ARG A 530 9.69 18.96 33.67
C ARG A 530 8.98 20.18 33.09
N LYS A 531 7.98 19.97 32.22
CA LYS A 531 7.21 21.07 31.62
C LYS A 531 6.28 21.74 32.62
N ALA A 532 5.66 20.94 33.51
CA ALA A 532 4.88 21.47 34.62
C ALA A 532 5.76 22.30 35.57
N ALA A 533 6.96 21.80 35.93
CA ALA A 533 7.93 22.53 36.74
C ALA A 533 8.40 23.84 36.07
N GLU A 534 8.69 23.78 34.77
CA GLU A 534 9.11 24.93 33.98
C GLU A 534 8.00 25.99 33.92
N MET A 535 6.76 25.59 33.68
CA MET A 535 5.61 26.51 33.70
C MET A 535 5.41 27.15 35.08
N ALA A 536 5.47 26.36 36.16
CA ALA A 536 5.35 26.86 37.53
C ALA A 536 6.43 27.91 37.85
N LYS A 537 7.67 27.68 37.39
CA LYS A 537 8.78 28.61 37.56
C LYS A 537 8.58 29.88 36.73
N LEU A 538 8.27 29.74 35.45
CA LEU A 538 8.11 30.85 34.50
C LEU A 538 6.99 31.82 34.94
N PHE A 539 5.88 31.30 35.45
CA PHE A 539 4.69 32.09 35.79
C PHE A 539 4.43 32.23 37.29
N SER A 540 5.43 31.98 38.13
CA SER A 540 5.31 32.04 39.61
C SER A 540 4.65 33.32 40.13
N GLY A 541 4.94 34.48 39.53
CA GLY A 541 4.31 35.77 39.87
C GLY A 541 2.89 35.98 39.34
N GLN A 542 2.45 35.20 38.35
CA GLN A 542 1.12 35.29 37.72
C GLN A 542 0.17 34.18 38.20
N LEU A 543 0.67 33.20 38.96
CA LEU A 543 -0.09 32.07 39.48
C LEU A 543 -0.87 32.38 40.78
N THR A 544 -0.57 33.50 41.45
CA THR A 544 -1.23 33.90 42.71
C THR A 544 -2.77 33.90 42.63
N PRO A 545 -3.42 34.34 41.53
CA PRO A 545 -4.88 34.29 41.38
C PRO A 545 -5.43 32.88 41.09
N TYR A 546 -4.59 31.88 40.83
CA TYR A 546 -4.97 30.56 40.32
C TYR A 546 -4.44 29.41 41.20
N PRO A 547 -4.86 29.30 42.47
CA PRO A 547 -4.30 28.33 43.42
C PRO A 547 -4.45 26.87 42.96
N ALA A 548 -5.56 26.52 42.30
CA ALA A 548 -5.78 25.17 41.76
C ALA A 548 -4.80 24.83 40.63
N VAL A 549 -4.37 25.82 39.84
CA VAL A 549 -3.36 25.61 38.78
C VAL A 549 -1.99 25.44 39.41
N THR A 550 -1.67 26.21 40.45
CA THR A 550 -0.42 26.05 41.21
C THR A 550 -0.30 24.65 41.80
N GLU A 551 -1.35 24.16 42.46
CA GLU A 551 -1.38 22.81 43.02
C GLU A 551 -1.25 21.73 41.92
N PHE A 552 -2.00 21.87 40.83
CA PHE A 552 -1.91 20.98 39.67
C PHE A 552 -0.49 20.90 39.11
N LEU A 553 0.15 22.05 38.86
CA LEU A 553 1.51 22.09 38.31
C LEU A 553 2.54 21.52 39.29
N GLN A 554 2.35 21.71 40.59
CA GLN A 554 3.21 21.13 41.61
C GLN A 554 3.09 19.60 41.61
N ILE A 555 1.87 19.06 41.66
CA ILE A 555 1.64 17.60 41.63
C ILE A 555 2.16 17.01 40.31
N ALA A 556 1.86 17.64 39.18
CA ALA A 556 2.37 17.21 37.87
C ALA A 556 3.91 17.27 37.81
N SER A 557 4.56 18.24 38.47
CA SER A 557 6.03 18.30 38.51
C SER A 557 6.66 17.15 39.31
N GLU A 558 5.95 16.62 40.30
CA GLU A 558 6.42 15.53 41.16
C GLU A 558 6.06 14.13 40.61
N LYS A 559 4.87 14.01 39.99
CA LYS A 559 4.26 12.73 39.61
C LYS A 559 4.01 12.57 38.11
N GLY A 560 4.27 13.61 37.31
CA GLY A 560 4.09 13.59 35.87
C GLY A 560 5.09 12.68 35.15
N THR A 561 4.83 12.46 33.86
CA THR A 561 5.70 11.66 32.99
C THR A 561 7.05 12.34 32.74
N ASP A 562 8.15 11.58 32.81
CA ASP A 562 9.49 12.06 32.45
C ASP A 562 9.74 11.98 30.94
N ASN A 563 8.98 12.77 30.18
CA ASN A 563 8.97 12.69 28.70
C ASN A 563 9.57 13.94 28.03
N ALA A 564 10.38 14.70 28.76
CA ALA A 564 10.97 15.94 28.25
C ALA A 564 12.05 15.71 27.18
N SER A 565 12.72 14.56 27.23
CA SER A 565 13.76 14.12 26.27
C SER A 565 13.22 13.24 25.14
N VAL A 566 11.93 12.89 25.18
CA VAL A 566 11.31 12.01 24.18
C VAL A 566 11.34 12.68 22.81
N LEU A 567 11.60 11.90 21.76
CA LEU A 567 11.59 12.40 20.39
C LEU A 567 10.19 12.93 20.01
N PRO A 568 10.08 14.04 19.25
CA PRO A 568 8.80 14.54 18.75
C PRO A 568 7.86 13.47 18.18
N SER A 569 8.36 12.53 17.38
CA SER A 569 7.56 11.43 16.82
C SER A 569 7.00 10.49 17.89
N VAL A 570 7.83 10.08 18.84
CA VAL A 570 7.44 9.19 19.94
C VAL A 570 6.42 9.89 20.85
N TRP A 571 6.63 11.18 21.13
CA TRP A 571 5.70 11.96 21.94
C TRP A 571 4.31 12.03 21.28
N ALA A 572 4.28 12.30 19.96
CA ALA A 572 3.04 12.32 19.19
C ALA A 572 2.36 10.95 19.21
N ALA A 573 3.13 9.87 18.98
CA ALA A 573 2.62 8.51 18.96
C ALA A 573 2.09 8.05 20.34
N GLU A 574 2.63 8.50 21.46
CA GLU A 574 2.10 8.12 22.79
C GLU A 574 0.79 8.84 23.16
N ARG A 575 0.59 10.05 22.61
CA ARG A 575 -0.49 10.96 23.00
C ARG A 575 -1.57 11.11 21.94
N ASP A 576 -1.36 10.60 20.73
CA ASP A 576 -2.39 10.52 19.71
C ASP A 576 -3.53 9.61 20.19
N PRO A 577 -4.77 10.10 20.30
CA PRO A 577 -5.91 9.25 20.63
C PRO A 577 -6.08 8.07 19.65
N GLY A 578 -5.59 8.20 18.41
CA GLY A 578 -5.62 7.15 17.39
C GLY A 578 -4.58 6.04 17.55
N SER A 579 -3.52 6.25 18.35
CA SER A 579 -2.45 5.25 18.57
C SER A 579 -2.72 4.35 19.77
N LYS A 580 -3.50 4.83 20.75
CA LYS A 580 -4.01 3.99 21.83
C LYS A 580 -5.12 3.12 21.23
N VAL A 581 -4.91 1.80 21.23
CA VAL A 581 -6.00 0.83 21.02
C VAL A 581 -6.94 0.97 22.21
N ILE A 582 -7.82 1.98 22.16
CA ILE A 582 -8.91 2.11 23.11
C ILE A 582 -9.79 0.91 22.84
N GLN A 583 -9.85 -0.03 23.79
CA GLN A 583 -10.88 -1.05 23.78
C GLN A 583 -12.21 -0.32 23.71
N ARG A 584 -12.88 -0.39 22.55
CA ARG A 584 -14.18 0.23 22.34
C ARG A 584 -15.08 -0.26 23.46
N THR A 585 -15.74 0.66 24.15
CA THR A 585 -16.75 0.28 25.14
C THR A 585 -17.82 -0.60 24.45
N PRO A 586 -18.53 -1.48 25.19
CA PRO A 586 -19.58 -2.31 24.62
C PRO A 586 -20.60 -1.51 23.80
N GLU A 587 -20.93 -0.29 24.24
CA GLU A 587 -21.77 0.64 23.49
C GLU A 587 -21.11 1.13 22.19
N GLU A 588 -19.84 1.52 22.18
CA GLU A 588 -19.12 1.96 20.96
C GLU A 588 -18.96 0.82 19.95
N GLN A 589 -18.71 -0.40 20.44
CA GLN A 589 -18.60 -1.59 19.61
C GLN A 589 -19.96 -1.95 18.98
N HIS A 590 -21.05 -1.75 19.72
CA HIS A 590 -22.41 -1.90 19.22
C HIS A 590 -22.78 -0.79 18.22
N CYS A 591 -22.44 0.48 18.48
CA CYS A 591 -22.65 1.57 17.54
C CYS A 591 -21.91 1.34 16.22
N LEU A 592 -20.67 0.84 16.30
CA LEU A 592 -19.91 0.45 15.11
C LEU A 592 -20.57 -0.73 14.37
N SER A 593 -21.11 -1.72 15.08
CA SER A 593 -21.85 -2.80 14.43
C SER A 593 -23.10 -2.30 13.70
N LEU A 594 -23.78 -1.28 14.22
CA LEU A 594 -24.91 -0.64 13.54
C LEU A 594 -24.46 0.11 12.28
N VAL A 595 -23.34 0.84 12.35
CA VAL A 595 -22.76 1.53 11.17
C VAL A 595 -22.33 0.53 10.10
N LYS A 596 -21.64 -0.54 10.48
CA LYS A 596 -21.27 -1.61 9.54
C LYS A 596 -22.51 -2.25 8.92
N ALA A 597 -23.52 -2.58 9.73
CA ALA A 597 -24.78 -3.11 9.22
C ALA A 597 -25.49 -2.13 8.26
N MET A 598 -25.39 -0.82 8.47
CA MET A 598 -25.91 0.18 7.53
C MET A 598 -25.13 0.21 6.22
N LEU A 599 -23.80 0.13 6.26
CA LEU A 599 -22.93 0.09 5.08
C LEU A 599 -23.12 -1.18 4.25
N ASP A 600 -23.32 -2.31 4.94
CA ASP A 600 -23.55 -3.62 4.32
C ASP A 600 -25.00 -3.79 3.81
N THR A 601 -25.92 -2.88 4.20
CA THR A 601 -27.32 -2.94 3.76
C THR A 601 -27.48 -2.24 2.41
N PRO A 602 -27.97 -2.93 1.36
CA PRO A 602 -28.19 -2.33 0.04
C PRO A 602 -29.15 -1.13 0.10
N SER A 603 -28.90 -0.11 -0.72
CA SER A 603 -29.64 1.16 -0.72
C SER A 603 -31.16 1.04 -1.00
N HIS A 604 -31.62 -0.08 -1.56
CA HIS A 604 -33.05 -0.34 -1.78
C HIS A 604 -33.78 -0.90 -0.55
N GLU A 605 -33.07 -1.36 0.49
CA GLU A 605 -33.65 -1.82 1.77
C GLU A 605 -33.90 -0.65 2.75
N ARG A 606 -34.66 0.35 2.29
CA ARG A 606 -34.84 1.65 2.99
C ARG A 606 -35.39 1.55 4.42
N GLU A 607 -36.35 0.66 4.67
CA GLU A 607 -36.95 0.50 6.02
C GLU A 607 -35.95 -0.07 7.03
N LYS A 608 -35.06 -0.96 6.59
CA LYS A 608 -34.01 -1.54 7.41
C LYS A 608 -32.92 -0.52 7.73
N LEU A 609 -32.51 0.28 6.73
CA LEU A 609 -31.61 1.42 6.94
C LEU A 609 -32.19 2.43 7.93
N LEU A 610 -33.48 2.76 7.82
CA LEU A 610 -34.17 3.66 8.76
C LEU A 610 -34.20 3.09 10.17
N THR A 611 -34.44 1.79 10.32
CA THR A 611 -34.45 1.13 11.63
C THR A 611 -33.06 1.17 12.28
N LEU A 612 -32.01 0.82 11.53
CA LEU A 612 -30.62 0.86 12.00
C LEU A 612 -30.17 2.29 12.34
N ALA A 613 -30.54 3.28 11.52
CA ALA A 613 -30.25 4.69 11.78
C ALA A 613 -31.01 5.23 13.00
N THR A 614 -32.25 4.78 13.22
CA THR A 614 -33.05 5.14 14.39
C THR A 614 -32.46 4.54 15.67
N ASP A 615 -32.00 3.28 15.62
CA ASP A 615 -31.31 2.64 16.75
C ASP A 615 -29.98 3.31 17.07
N TYR A 616 -29.23 3.68 16.03
CA TYR A 616 -27.99 4.45 16.19
C TYR A 616 -28.27 5.82 16.84
N THR A 617 -29.23 6.59 16.31
CA THR A 617 -29.57 7.93 16.82
C THR A 617 -30.18 7.92 18.23
N ASN A 618 -31.01 6.95 18.58
CA ASN A 618 -31.58 6.82 19.93
C ASN A 618 -30.51 6.56 21.00
N ARG A 619 -29.43 5.86 20.62
CA ARG A 619 -28.34 5.52 21.55
C ARG A 619 -27.31 6.64 21.63
N VAL A 620 -27.03 7.29 20.51
CA VAL A 620 -26.15 8.46 20.42
C VAL A 620 -26.77 9.70 21.06
N GLY A 621 -28.09 9.90 20.91
CA GLY A 621 -28.84 11.03 21.47
C GLY A 621 -28.87 11.08 23.01
N LYS A 622 -28.49 10.00 23.70
CA LYS A 622 -28.40 9.97 25.17
C LYS A 622 -27.03 10.41 25.72
N ARG A 623 -25.97 10.53 24.90
CA ARG A 623 -24.64 11.04 25.32
C ARG A 623 -23.94 11.72 24.14
N GLY A 624 -24.08 13.03 24.03
CA GLY A 624 -23.51 13.85 22.94
C GLY A 624 -21.98 14.05 22.95
N GLN A 625 -21.18 13.05 23.35
CA GLN A 625 -19.70 13.16 23.40
C GLN A 625 -18.95 12.08 22.63
N THR A 626 -19.61 11.05 22.08
CA THR A 626 -18.91 9.83 21.58
C THR A 626 -18.70 9.79 20.06
N ILE A 627 -19.30 10.69 19.27
CA ILE A 627 -19.27 10.57 17.79
C ILE A 627 -17.91 10.97 17.21
N THR A 628 -17.25 11.99 17.77
CA THR A 628 -15.98 12.49 17.24
C THR A 628 -14.81 11.52 17.49
N SER A 629 -14.89 10.65 18.50
CA SER A 629 -13.89 9.60 18.75
C SER A 629 -14.10 8.38 17.85
N ILE A 630 -15.35 8.00 17.56
CA ILE A 630 -15.67 6.85 16.69
C ILE A 630 -15.30 7.14 15.23
N LEU A 631 -15.57 8.35 14.73
CA LEU A 631 -15.27 8.71 13.33
C LEU A 631 -13.77 8.99 13.09
N ARG A 632 -13.01 9.41 14.11
CA ARG A 632 -11.55 9.58 14.01
C ARG A 632 -10.77 8.26 14.05
N GLY A 633 -11.38 7.17 14.52
CA GLY A 633 -10.76 5.84 14.61
C GLY A 633 -11.05 4.92 13.42
N LEU A 634 -11.67 5.44 12.35
CA LEU A 634 -11.79 4.74 11.07
C LEU A 634 -10.58 5.12 10.21
N PRO A 635 -9.81 4.15 9.67
CA PRO A 635 -8.86 4.48 8.61
C PRO A 635 -9.64 5.14 7.47
N GLY A 636 -9.17 6.30 7.02
CA GLY A 636 -9.76 7.02 5.91
C GLY A 636 -9.61 6.21 4.62
N GLU A 637 -10.62 5.41 4.31
CA GLU A 637 -11.00 5.11 2.94
C GLU A 637 -12.18 6.03 2.60
N GLY A 638 -12.06 6.73 1.48
CA GLY A 638 -12.73 7.99 1.20
C GLY A 638 -14.25 8.00 1.28
N VAL A 639 -14.75 9.18 1.69
CA VAL A 639 -15.94 9.80 1.10
C VAL A 639 -15.46 11.05 0.37
#